data_AF-A0A076MWK5-F1
#
_entry.id   AF-A0A076MWK5-F1
#
_cell.length_a   1.000
_cell.length_b   1.000
_cell.length_c   1.000
_cell.angle_alpha   90.00
_cell.angle_beta   90.00
_cell.angle_gamma   90.00
#
_symmetry.space_group_name_H-M   'P 1'
#
loop_
_entity.id
_entity.type
_entity.pdbx_description
1 polymer ?
#
loop_
_entity_poly.entity_id
_entity_poly.type
_entity_poly.pdbx_seq_one_letter_code
_entity_poly.pdbx_strand_id
1 'polypeptide(L)'
;MTALHEASAGTPGDTAGAPPDPLVAELRDRLPDLVDEALADPSVETEFGRRVAEADRAGVRAHVRSAVLRGSQGILRHTNPEIAGLRLARQALADHEQRDATPAVRTPSARDRKGHALTGAAMWPGLVFPLAIWQLGQTSLSGGARFWILVAGAVVGGFALRWAHRLIARAGTRFTGKPARAGAGWPVTTAIATTFLLVLWRLWPSSKATMGPFWATVVWVLAGLAAGFVLLTACLATFSPEKDEEPGRRIPPPVVARTTLAAAVAAVAAYLLLSHVIPLPWPDWQVWSLADGVTLLVLVLGGPLSLSPGLVPARLSQDPERRGSAKWTATRDALRVRAVQAERDWRSAAMRAVLPAVTRHLNEAVNPSFSTVLPELNRAGLGLMRAGDRIVDTAAFTRLRRLTSGISGGAIGVAGPRGAGKSTLLEAYQAGRFLEAGRQHIVVLESVPVRYDAREFVLHLFARTCAEVLGFCAARIKDRPPRWTERLALLRPAAPLLAAVVLWVVVGFVGAAAVSGPRQDFGSWLSAMWWPLVVVLAGATVLYLARRRRFAPGPAPALTRRPRDLPGLRDLARETLDGIEFQQKHTSGWSGKVGLLFGAETGLSDSRELTRQPRSYPQIVHEFGEFLRTTIDCVSRLPDIATPSVVIVLDELDKILSPEEAQDFVNEVKALFNLDVPGFLFLVSVSEDALASFERRGLPVRDAFDSAFDMIFRLDHLRLPDASAVLGARVLGLPEPFVCLCHCLAGGLPRELIRVARLVTAEPGSLDAVCRRVVDEDLKGKLAGLRTVVAREAYDHARASELVRHVEAHAVPDAPALLTAAARPPVSPGDDEGLRRVQLETLGYLYYLGTIREVFGEVFGEAELARGRDSEGDGSFDTLTSVRQLFAVNARLAWLTVSAFREAWGLDAVAPPEAG
;
A
#
# COMPACT_ATOMS: atom_id res chain seq x y z
N MET A 1 52.52 -15.68 -18.18
CA MET A 1 52.19 -16.75 -17.22
C MET A 1 50.69 -16.98 -17.29
N THR A 2 50.34 -17.97 -18.10
CA THR A 2 48.98 -18.30 -18.55
C THR A 2 48.58 -19.59 -17.84
N ALA A 3 47.84 -19.46 -16.75
CA ALA A 3 47.01 -20.51 -16.14
C ALA A 3 46.43 -19.94 -14.85
N LEU A 4 45.14 -19.56 -14.87
CA LEU A 4 44.17 -19.55 -13.76
C LEU A 4 42.94 -18.73 -14.21
N HIS A 5 42.31 -19.22 -15.29
CA HIS A 5 40.99 -18.81 -15.75
C HIS A 5 40.29 -20.12 -16.12
N GLU A 6 39.67 -20.78 -15.13
CA GLU A 6 38.64 -21.83 -15.26
C GLU A 6 38.43 -22.54 -13.91
N ALA A 7 37.83 -21.85 -12.94
CA ALA A 7 37.22 -22.47 -11.76
C ALA A 7 36.26 -21.49 -11.06
N SER A 8 35.15 -21.16 -11.71
CA SER A 8 33.99 -20.56 -11.05
C SER A 8 32.72 -21.01 -11.77
N ALA A 9 32.55 -22.33 -11.82
CA ALA A 9 31.30 -22.99 -12.13
C ALA A 9 30.87 -23.75 -10.87
N GLY A 10 29.67 -23.46 -10.38
CA GLY A 10 29.05 -24.18 -9.26
C GLY A 10 28.99 -23.38 -7.96
N THR A 11 27.95 -22.57 -7.81
CA THR A 11 27.45 -22.17 -6.49
C THR A 11 26.69 -23.38 -5.92
N PRO A 12 27.10 -23.98 -4.78
CA PRO A 12 26.31 -25.01 -4.12
C PRO A 12 25.27 -24.32 -3.23
N GLY A 13 24.06 -24.18 -3.76
CA GLY A 13 22.93 -23.58 -3.08
C GLY A 13 21.64 -23.72 -3.89
N ASP A 14 21.55 -24.72 -4.76
CA ASP A 14 20.27 -25.11 -5.35
C ASP A 14 19.47 -25.79 -4.24
N THR A 15 18.46 -25.09 -3.74
CA THR A 15 17.36 -25.73 -3.04
C THR A 15 16.72 -26.73 -4.01
N ALA A 16 16.94 -28.00 -3.73
CA ALA A 16 16.37 -29.10 -4.49
C ALA A 16 14.83 -28.98 -4.57
N GLY A 17 14.29 -28.97 -5.80
CA GLY A 17 12.97 -29.56 -6.08
C GLY A 17 11.79 -28.66 -6.41
N ALA A 18 11.93 -27.35 -6.63
CA ALA A 18 10.83 -26.53 -7.16
C ALA A 18 10.95 -26.38 -8.70
N PRO A 19 9.90 -26.65 -9.50
CA PRO A 19 9.93 -26.37 -10.93
C PRO A 19 10.17 -24.86 -11.16
N PRO A 20 10.96 -24.47 -12.17
CA PRO A 20 11.24 -23.07 -12.45
C PRO A 20 9.93 -22.32 -12.69
N ASP A 21 9.79 -21.17 -12.02
CA ASP A 21 8.59 -20.34 -12.16
C ASP A 21 8.33 -20.02 -13.64
N PRO A 22 7.18 -20.44 -14.21
CA PRO A 22 6.92 -20.30 -15.63
C PRO A 22 6.87 -18.84 -16.09
N LEU A 23 6.44 -17.92 -15.21
CA LEU A 23 6.46 -16.49 -15.51
C LEU A 23 7.88 -15.98 -15.60
N VAL A 24 8.75 -16.38 -14.67
CA VAL A 24 10.17 -15.97 -14.67
C VAL A 24 10.89 -16.51 -15.90
N ALA A 25 10.57 -17.72 -16.35
CA ALA A 25 11.08 -18.28 -17.60
C ALA A 25 10.61 -17.46 -18.82
N GLU A 26 9.32 -17.16 -18.95
CA GLU A 26 8.79 -16.30 -20.03
C GLU A 26 9.47 -14.93 -20.07
N LEU A 27 9.63 -14.29 -18.90
CA LEU A 27 10.25 -12.97 -18.82
C LEU A 27 11.75 -13.01 -19.14
N ARG A 28 12.44 -14.11 -18.82
CA ARG A 28 13.84 -14.35 -19.21
C ARG A 28 13.98 -14.43 -20.73
N ASP A 29 13.05 -15.11 -21.41
CA ASP A 29 13.06 -15.26 -22.87
C ASP A 29 12.80 -13.94 -23.60
N ARG A 30 12.19 -12.96 -22.93
CA ARG A 30 11.95 -11.60 -23.45
C ARG A 30 13.06 -10.60 -23.18
N LEU A 31 14.02 -10.91 -22.29
CA LEU A 31 15.15 -10.03 -22.00
C LEU A 31 16.01 -9.70 -23.24
N PRO A 32 16.31 -10.64 -24.16
CA PRO A 32 17.11 -10.32 -25.33
C PRO A 32 16.57 -9.14 -26.14
N ASP A 33 15.25 -9.06 -26.35
CA ASP A 33 14.61 -7.96 -27.07
C ASP A 33 14.82 -6.61 -26.36
N LEU A 34 14.80 -6.60 -25.03
CA LEU A 34 15.05 -5.39 -24.23
C LEU A 34 16.52 -4.97 -24.27
N VAL A 35 17.44 -5.94 -24.33
CA VAL A 35 18.87 -5.65 -24.50
C VAL A 35 19.14 -5.03 -25.87
N ASP A 36 18.50 -5.57 -26.91
CA ASP A 36 18.63 -5.07 -28.28
C ASP A 36 18.01 -3.65 -28.39
N GLU A 37 16.88 -3.39 -27.74
CA GLU A 37 16.30 -2.04 -27.62
C GLU A 37 17.20 -1.07 -26.84
N ALA A 38 17.81 -1.50 -25.74
CA ALA A 38 18.74 -0.68 -24.96
C ALA A 38 20.03 -0.34 -25.73
N LEU A 39 20.53 -1.28 -26.54
CA LEU A 39 21.66 -1.04 -27.45
C LEU A 39 21.31 -0.05 -28.57
N ALA A 40 20.05 0.00 -28.98
CA ALA A 40 19.53 0.94 -29.97
C ALA A 40 19.09 2.30 -29.38
N ASP A 41 19.19 2.48 -28.06
CA ASP A 41 18.85 3.75 -27.41
C ASP A 41 19.70 4.88 -28.03
N PRO A 42 19.11 6.00 -28.48
CA PRO A 42 19.85 7.08 -29.14
C PRO A 42 21.04 7.61 -28.33
N SER A 43 20.93 7.62 -27.00
CA SER A 43 21.99 8.09 -26.11
C SER A 43 23.18 7.14 -26.05
N VAL A 44 22.92 5.83 -26.16
CA VAL A 44 23.94 4.78 -26.23
C VAL A 44 24.53 4.71 -27.64
N GLU A 45 23.67 4.71 -28.66
CA GLU A 45 24.06 4.54 -30.06
C GLU A 45 24.94 5.68 -30.57
N THR A 46 24.61 6.92 -30.21
CA THR A 46 25.40 8.09 -30.61
C THR A 46 26.83 7.99 -30.07
N GLU A 47 26.96 7.63 -28.80
CA GLU A 47 28.26 7.57 -28.13
C GLU A 47 29.07 6.32 -28.52
N PHE A 48 28.38 5.19 -28.70
CA PHE A 48 28.96 3.96 -29.22
C PHE A 48 29.49 4.16 -30.65
N GLY A 49 28.71 4.85 -31.51
CA GLY A 49 29.08 5.14 -32.89
C GLY A 49 30.30 6.05 -33.03
N ARG A 50 30.53 6.96 -32.08
CA ARG A 50 31.74 7.80 -32.03
C ARG A 50 33.01 7.00 -31.71
N ARG A 51 32.88 5.90 -30.95
CA ARG A 51 34.01 5.20 -30.34
C ARG A 51 34.39 3.91 -31.04
N VAL A 52 33.44 3.26 -31.69
CA VAL A 52 33.65 1.98 -32.38
C VAL A 52 33.44 2.15 -33.88
N ALA A 53 34.45 1.76 -34.66
CA ALA A 53 34.40 1.74 -36.10
C ALA A 53 33.23 0.86 -36.58
N GLU A 54 32.57 1.27 -37.66
CA GLU A 54 31.34 0.60 -38.14
C GLU A 54 31.51 -0.91 -38.38
N ALA A 55 32.69 -1.34 -38.83
CA ALA A 55 33.04 -2.73 -39.06
C ALA A 55 33.05 -3.59 -37.77
N ASP A 56 33.41 -3.01 -36.62
CA ASP A 56 33.56 -3.73 -35.35
C ASP A 56 32.31 -3.67 -34.47
N ARG A 57 31.37 -2.77 -34.78
CA ARG A 57 30.14 -2.54 -33.99
C ARG A 57 29.32 -3.81 -33.80
N ALA A 58 29.18 -4.63 -34.85
CA ALA A 58 28.41 -5.86 -34.79
C ALA A 58 29.03 -6.87 -33.81
N GLY A 59 30.36 -7.01 -33.81
CA GLY A 59 31.09 -7.91 -32.91
C GLY A 59 30.96 -7.46 -31.45
N VAL A 60 31.14 -6.15 -31.18
CA VAL A 60 31.01 -5.60 -29.83
C VAL A 60 29.58 -5.72 -29.31
N ARG A 61 28.55 -5.44 -30.12
CA ARG A 61 27.14 -5.62 -29.75
C ARG A 61 26.84 -7.08 -29.38
N ALA A 62 27.32 -8.03 -30.17
CA ALA A 62 27.13 -9.46 -29.88
C ALA A 62 27.81 -9.86 -28.55
N HIS A 63 29.02 -9.36 -28.29
CA HIS A 63 29.73 -9.60 -27.04
C HIS A 63 28.95 -9.04 -25.84
N VAL A 64 28.55 -7.76 -25.89
CA VAL A 64 27.79 -7.09 -24.82
C VAL A 64 26.45 -7.78 -24.58
N ARG A 65 25.72 -8.12 -25.66
CA ARG A 65 24.46 -8.87 -25.56
C ARG A 65 24.66 -10.18 -24.81
N SER A 66 25.71 -10.94 -25.14
CA SER A 66 26.02 -12.18 -24.42
C SER A 66 26.36 -11.95 -22.94
N ALA A 67 27.11 -10.88 -22.63
CA ALA A 67 27.53 -10.56 -21.27
C ALA A 67 26.35 -10.15 -20.38
N VAL A 68 25.47 -9.30 -20.89
CA VAL A 68 24.25 -8.88 -20.19
C VAL A 68 23.33 -10.08 -19.95
N LEU A 69 23.15 -10.96 -20.94
CA LEU A 69 22.28 -12.14 -20.83
C LEU A 69 22.83 -13.21 -19.86
N ARG A 70 24.16 -13.34 -19.72
CA ARG A 70 24.76 -14.15 -18.64
C ARG A 70 24.35 -13.65 -17.25
N GLY A 71 24.14 -12.33 -17.10
CA GLY A 71 23.64 -11.67 -15.89
C GLY A 71 22.11 -11.59 -15.77
N SER A 72 21.34 -12.28 -16.62
CA SER A 72 19.87 -12.17 -16.70
C SER A 72 19.14 -12.38 -15.38
N GLN A 73 19.65 -13.27 -14.52
CA GLN A 73 19.06 -13.47 -13.19
C GLN A 73 19.13 -12.21 -12.32
N GLY A 74 20.24 -11.46 -12.37
CA GLY A 74 20.37 -10.20 -11.62
C GLY A 74 19.32 -9.20 -12.08
N ILE A 75 19.19 -9.03 -13.40
CA ILE A 75 18.20 -8.13 -14.02
C ILE A 75 16.77 -8.48 -13.59
N LEU A 76 16.39 -9.76 -13.57
CA LEU A 76 15.05 -10.16 -13.14
C LEU A 76 14.80 -9.86 -11.65
N ARG A 77 15.81 -10.02 -10.78
CA ARG A 77 15.69 -9.68 -9.35
C ARG A 77 15.42 -8.19 -9.13
N HIS A 78 15.94 -7.31 -9.99
CA HIS A 78 15.61 -5.89 -9.94
C HIS A 78 14.13 -5.59 -10.23
N THR A 79 13.40 -6.54 -10.79
CA THR A 79 11.99 -6.40 -11.17
C THR A 79 11.04 -7.27 -10.33
N ASN A 80 11.50 -7.81 -9.19
CA ASN A 80 10.69 -8.67 -8.32
C ASN A 80 9.33 -8.07 -7.91
N PRO A 81 9.22 -6.77 -7.55
CA PRO A 81 7.94 -6.14 -7.26
C PRO A 81 6.98 -6.17 -8.46
N GLU A 82 7.48 -5.85 -9.66
CA GLU A 82 6.69 -5.83 -10.89
C GLU A 82 6.33 -7.24 -11.38
N ILE A 83 7.22 -8.22 -11.24
CA ILE A 83 6.94 -9.63 -11.54
C ILE A 83 5.75 -10.12 -10.72
N ALA A 84 5.70 -9.78 -9.43
CA ALA A 84 4.58 -10.16 -8.59
C ALA A 84 3.29 -9.42 -8.93
N GLY A 85 3.35 -8.12 -9.23
CA GLY A 85 2.20 -7.36 -9.72
C GLY A 85 1.62 -7.95 -11.00
N LEU A 86 2.49 -8.33 -11.94
CA LEU A 86 2.12 -9.01 -13.18
C LEU A 86 1.51 -10.39 -12.92
N ARG A 87 2.11 -11.18 -12.01
CA ARG A 87 1.59 -12.49 -11.61
C ARG A 87 0.16 -12.38 -11.07
N LEU A 88 -0.07 -11.45 -10.13
CA LEU A 88 -1.39 -11.23 -9.54
C LEU A 88 -2.41 -10.73 -10.57
N ALA A 89 -2.02 -9.82 -11.47
CA ALA A 89 -2.91 -9.32 -12.50
C ALA A 89 -3.31 -10.40 -13.52
N ARG A 90 -2.35 -11.25 -13.94
CA ARG A 90 -2.60 -12.37 -14.84
C ARG A 90 -3.44 -13.46 -14.17
N GLN A 91 -3.14 -13.80 -12.91
CA GLN A 91 -3.94 -14.74 -12.12
C GLN A 91 -5.38 -14.24 -11.95
N ALA A 92 -5.59 -12.97 -11.61
CA ALA A 92 -6.94 -12.41 -11.46
C ALA A 92 -7.75 -12.44 -12.77
N LEU A 93 -7.10 -12.21 -13.92
CA LEU A 93 -7.72 -12.35 -15.23
C LEU A 93 -8.06 -13.81 -15.55
N ALA A 94 -7.09 -14.73 -15.35
CA ALA A 94 -7.27 -16.16 -15.57
C ALA A 94 -8.38 -16.74 -14.70
N ASP A 95 -8.40 -16.40 -13.40
CA ASP A 95 -9.46 -16.82 -12.47
C ASP A 95 -10.84 -16.32 -12.91
N HIS A 96 -10.92 -15.10 -13.44
CA HIS A 96 -12.18 -14.53 -13.94
C HIS A 96 -12.66 -15.25 -15.21
N GLU A 97 -11.74 -15.71 -16.06
CA GLU A 97 -12.05 -16.47 -17.28
C GLU A 97 -12.31 -17.96 -17.02
N GLN A 98 -11.62 -18.56 -16.05
CA GLN A 98 -11.71 -19.99 -15.69
C GLN A 98 -12.88 -20.32 -14.76
N ARG A 99 -13.45 -19.34 -14.03
CA ARG A 99 -14.65 -19.53 -13.19
C ARG A 99 -15.83 -20.20 -13.90
N ASP A 100 -15.83 -20.26 -15.24
CA ASP A 100 -16.85 -20.88 -16.08
C ASP A 100 -16.39 -22.16 -16.84
N ALA A 101 -15.21 -22.73 -16.59
CA ALA A 101 -14.77 -23.96 -17.26
C ALA A 101 -15.38 -25.25 -16.67
N THR A 102 -15.98 -25.20 -15.48
CA THR A 102 -16.82 -26.30 -14.97
C THR A 102 -18.14 -26.31 -15.76
N PRO A 103 -18.57 -27.45 -16.34
CA PRO A 103 -19.75 -27.54 -17.18
C PRO A 103 -21.03 -27.47 -16.33
N ALA A 104 -21.30 -26.28 -15.81
CA ALA A 104 -22.55 -25.92 -15.18
C ALA A 104 -22.96 -24.56 -15.73
N VAL A 105 -23.05 -24.47 -17.07
CA VAL A 105 -24.25 -23.84 -17.63
C VAL A 105 -25.41 -24.61 -17.00
N ARG A 106 -25.89 -24.15 -15.83
CA ARG A 106 -27.11 -24.66 -15.23
C ARG A 106 -28.16 -24.39 -16.28
N THR A 107 -28.46 -25.39 -17.11
CA THR A 107 -29.78 -25.50 -17.72
C THR A 107 -30.74 -25.24 -16.57
N PRO A 108 -31.54 -24.16 -16.60
CA PRO A 108 -32.33 -23.75 -15.46
C PRO A 108 -33.11 -24.97 -14.99
N SER A 109 -32.75 -25.46 -13.80
CA SER A 109 -33.24 -26.73 -13.32
C SER A 109 -34.76 -26.62 -13.21
N ALA A 110 -35.48 -27.73 -13.23
CA ALA A 110 -36.92 -27.69 -12.95
C ALA A 110 -37.22 -27.02 -11.58
N ARG A 111 -36.22 -26.97 -10.66
CA ARG A 111 -36.29 -26.23 -9.40
C ARG A 111 -36.23 -24.71 -9.60
N ASP A 112 -35.39 -24.20 -10.50
CA ASP A 112 -35.27 -22.75 -10.79
C ASP A 112 -36.53 -22.21 -11.46
N ARG A 113 -37.08 -22.93 -12.46
CA ARG A 113 -38.36 -22.58 -13.10
C ARG A 113 -39.51 -22.52 -12.10
N LYS A 114 -39.60 -23.51 -11.21
CA LYS A 114 -40.62 -23.51 -10.14
C LYS A 114 -40.38 -22.42 -9.10
N GLY A 115 -39.13 -22.06 -8.80
CA GLY A 115 -38.78 -20.94 -7.92
C GLY A 115 -39.29 -19.60 -8.49
N HIS A 116 -39.08 -19.36 -9.79
CA HIS A 116 -39.57 -18.16 -10.46
C HIS A 116 -41.11 -18.09 -10.50
N ALA A 117 -41.79 -19.20 -10.81
CA ALA A 117 -43.25 -19.27 -10.79
C ALA A 117 -43.84 -18.95 -9.40
N LEU A 118 -43.21 -19.47 -8.33
CA LEU A 118 -43.60 -19.17 -6.94
C LEU A 118 -43.39 -17.69 -6.58
N THR A 119 -42.33 -17.07 -7.12
CA THR A 119 -42.04 -15.65 -6.88
C THR A 119 -43.06 -14.76 -7.61
N GLY A 120 -43.40 -15.09 -8.86
CA GLY A 120 -44.47 -14.42 -9.62
C GLY A 120 -45.85 -14.55 -8.98
N ALA A 121 -46.21 -15.75 -8.51
CA ALA A 121 -47.45 -15.99 -7.78
C ALA A 121 -47.53 -15.19 -6.47
N ALA A 122 -46.40 -14.99 -5.79
CA ALA A 122 -46.34 -14.18 -4.57
C ALA A 122 -46.51 -12.67 -4.82
N MET A 123 -46.20 -12.19 -6.03
CA MET A 123 -46.35 -10.79 -6.41
C MET A 123 -47.77 -10.42 -6.83
N TRP A 124 -48.54 -11.37 -7.37
CA TRP A 124 -49.88 -11.11 -7.89
C TRP A 124 -50.86 -10.48 -6.87
N PRO A 125 -50.91 -10.91 -5.60
CA PRO A 125 -51.75 -10.26 -4.59
C PRO A 125 -51.40 -8.78 -4.43
N GLY A 126 -50.16 -8.38 -4.68
CA GLY A 126 -49.76 -6.99 -4.52
C GLY A 126 -50.20 -6.05 -5.64
N LEU A 127 -50.52 -6.61 -6.82
CA LEU A 127 -50.96 -5.86 -7.99
C LEU A 127 -52.49 -5.90 -8.13
N VAL A 128 -53.11 -7.06 -7.92
CA VAL A 128 -54.54 -7.27 -8.17
C VAL A 128 -55.42 -6.93 -6.97
N PHE A 129 -54.97 -7.17 -5.74
CA PHE A 129 -55.74 -6.85 -4.53
C PHE A 129 -56.14 -5.36 -4.41
N PRO A 130 -55.24 -4.38 -4.69
CA PRO A 130 -55.60 -2.96 -4.73
C PRO A 130 -56.68 -2.65 -5.79
N LEU A 131 -56.55 -3.27 -6.96
CA LEU A 131 -57.45 -3.10 -8.11
C LEU A 131 -58.83 -3.69 -7.84
N ALA A 132 -58.90 -4.89 -7.25
CA ALA A 132 -60.15 -5.54 -6.87
C ALA A 132 -60.90 -4.77 -5.76
N ILE A 133 -60.18 -4.23 -4.77
CA ILE A 133 -60.78 -3.33 -3.76
C ILE A 133 -61.31 -2.05 -4.41
N TRP A 134 -60.54 -1.46 -5.33
CA TRP A 134 -60.95 -0.27 -6.07
C TRP A 134 -62.22 -0.52 -6.90
N GLN A 135 -62.30 -1.67 -7.58
CA GLN A 135 -63.47 -2.08 -8.36
C GLN A 135 -64.70 -2.37 -7.49
N LEU A 136 -64.54 -3.09 -6.38
CA LEU A 136 -65.63 -3.34 -5.41
C LEU A 136 -66.18 -2.03 -4.82
N GLY A 137 -65.32 -1.02 -4.63
CA GLY A 137 -65.69 0.31 -4.17
C GLY A 137 -66.45 1.17 -5.19
N GLN A 138 -66.55 0.75 -6.46
CA GLN A 138 -67.36 1.42 -7.49
C GLN A 138 -68.86 1.10 -7.38
N THR A 139 -69.23 0.09 -6.59
CA THR A 139 -70.63 -0.35 -6.43
C THR A 139 -71.45 0.60 -5.55
N SER A 140 -72.74 0.78 -5.86
CA SER A 140 -73.64 1.74 -5.21
C SER A 140 -74.14 1.28 -3.82
N LEU A 141 -73.22 1.04 -2.88
CA LEU A 141 -73.53 0.56 -1.54
C LEU A 141 -73.69 1.71 -0.53
N SER A 142 -74.42 1.49 0.58
CA SER A 142 -74.60 2.47 1.66
C SER A 142 -73.30 2.73 2.44
N GLY A 143 -73.19 3.89 3.11
CA GLY A 143 -71.96 4.32 3.80
C GLY A 143 -71.41 3.31 4.83
N GLY A 144 -72.29 2.66 5.60
CA GLY A 144 -71.90 1.61 6.55
C GLY A 144 -71.45 0.31 5.86
N ALA A 145 -72.05 -0.07 4.74
CA ALA A 145 -71.64 -1.24 3.97
C ALA A 145 -70.26 -1.05 3.32
N ARG A 146 -69.94 0.17 2.87
CA ARG A 146 -68.61 0.52 2.35
C ARG A 146 -67.51 0.39 3.40
N PHE A 147 -67.79 0.78 4.64
CA PHE A 147 -66.87 0.61 5.76
C PHE A 147 -66.55 -0.88 6.00
N TRP A 148 -67.58 -1.72 6.10
CA TRP A 148 -67.38 -3.15 6.32
C TRP A 148 -66.67 -3.86 5.16
N ILE A 149 -66.87 -3.43 3.91
CA ILE A 149 -66.13 -3.95 2.75
C ILE A 149 -64.66 -3.55 2.80
N LEU A 150 -64.34 -2.33 3.21
CA LEU A 150 -62.95 -1.88 3.37
C LEU A 150 -62.26 -2.60 4.54
N VAL A 151 -62.97 -2.86 5.64
CA VAL A 151 -62.47 -3.65 6.77
C VAL A 151 -62.27 -5.11 6.37
N ALA A 152 -63.24 -5.72 5.68
CA ALA A 152 -63.10 -7.07 5.13
C ALA A 152 -61.94 -7.15 4.13
N GLY A 153 -61.76 -6.13 3.29
CA GLY A 153 -60.60 -5.95 2.43
C GLY A 153 -59.30 -5.89 3.23
N ALA A 154 -59.21 -5.12 4.30
CA ALA A 154 -58.00 -5.08 5.12
C ALA A 154 -57.66 -6.47 5.73
N VAL A 155 -58.68 -7.21 6.17
CA VAL A 155 -58.52 -8.57 6.72
C VAL A 155 -58.07 -9.57 5.64
N VAL A 156 -58.73 -9.59 4.48
CA VAL A 156 -58.37 -10.46 3.35
C VAL A 156 -56.97 -10.11 2.82
N GLY A 157 -56.61 -8.82 2.78
CA GLY A 157 -55.27 -8.35 2.43
C GLY A 157 -54.20 -8.86 3.40
N GLY A 158 -54.50 -8.91 4.70
CA GLY A 158 -53.63 -9.52 5.72
C GLY A 158 -53.41 -11.02 5.50
N PHE A 159 -54.44 -11.76 5.10
CA PHE A 159 -54.31 -13.18 4.75
C PHE A 159 -53.52 -13.39 3.45
N ALA A 160 -53.74 -12.55 2.44
CA ALA A 160 -53.00 -12.57 1.18
C ALA A 160 -51.50 -12.27 1.39
N LEU A 161 -51.17 -11.35 2.30
CA LEU A 161 -49.80 -11.06 2.77
C LEU A 161 -49.11 -12.30 3.34
N ARG A 162 -49.82 -13.00 4.23
CA ARG A 162 -49.31 -14.21 4.90
C ARG A 162 -49.07 -15.33 3.89
N TRP A 163 -49.89 -15.39 2.83
CA TRP A 163 -49.73 -16.32 1.72
C TRP A 163 -48.53 -15.96 0.83
N ALA A 164 -48.39 -14.69 0.42
CA ALA A 164 -47.24 -14.21 -0.35
C ALA A 164 -45.90 -14.46 0.37
N HIS A 165 -45.85 -14.20 1.68
CA HIS A 165 -44.66 -14.49 2.49
C HIS A 165 -44.29 -15.98 2.50
N ARG A 166 -45.28 -16.89 2.58
CA ARG A 166 -45.04 -18.34 2.52
C ARG A 166 -44.51 -18.78 1.16
N LEU A 167 -44.99 -18.18 0.07
CA LEU A 167 -44.52 -18.48 -1.28
C LEU A 167 -43.09 -17.99 -1.51
N ILE A 168 -42.72 -16.80 -1.03
CA ILE A 168 -41.36 -16.26 -1.11
C ILE A 168 -40.38 -17.11 -0.30
N ALA A 169 -40.76 -17.52 0.91
CA ALA A 169 -39.94 -18.42 1.72
C ALA A 169 -39.68 -19.75 0.98
N ARG A 170 -40.70 -20.31 0.31
CA ARG A 170 -40.61 -21.51 -0.53
C ARG A 170 -39.84 -21.30 -1.84
N ALA A 171 -39.87 -20.10 -2.42
CA ALA A 171 -39.06 -19.75 -3.58
C ALA A 171 -37.57 -19.64 -3.17
N GLY A 172 -37.30 -19.02 -2.02
CA GLY A 172 -35.97 -18.96 -1.42
C GLY A 172 -35.36 -20.34 -1.20
N THR A 173 -36.08 -21.27 -0.55
CA THR A 173 -35.58 -22.65 -0.36
C THR A 173 -35.20 -23.32 -1.67
N ARG A 174 -35.87 -22.99 -2.77
CA ARG A 174 -35.60 -23.55 -4.10
C ARG A 174 -34.37 -22.93 -4.76
N PHE A 175 -34.17 -21.62 -4.63
CA PHE A 175 -33.03 -20.92 -5.23
C PHE A 175 -31.73 -21.13 -4.45
N THR A 176 -31.82 -21.20 -3.12
CA THR A 176 -30.63 -21.11 -2.26
C THR A 176 -30.51 -22.24 -1.25
N GLY A 177 -31.44 -23.21 -1.25
CA GLY A 177 -31.42 -24.37 -0.34
C GLY A 177 -31.88 -24.06 1.09
N LYS A 178 -32.01 -22.78 1.46
CA LYS A 178 -32.53 -22.32 2.77
C LYS A 178 -33.69 -21.34 2.55
N PRO A 179 -34.68 -21.28 3.47
CA PRO A 179 -35.83 -20.40 3.29
C PRO A 179 -35.40 -18.93 3.28
N ALA A 180 -35.87 -18.19 2.28
CA ALA A 180 -35.59 -16.76 2.19
C ALA A 180 -36.29 -16.00 3.32
N ARG A 181 -35.57 -15.06 3.94
CA ARG A 181 -36.05 -14.23 5.06
C ARG A 181 -36.05 -12.75 4.69
N ALA A 182 -34.99 -12.24 4.07
CA ALA A 182 -34.95 -10.90 3.48
C ALA A 182 -35.57 -10.84 2.07
N GLY A 183 -36.32 -9.76 1.78
CA GLY A 183 -36.99 -9.55 0.48
C GLY A 183 -38.44 -10.03 0.41
N ALA A 184 -39.04 -10.52 1.50
CA ALA A 184 -40.46 -10.89 1.52
C ALA A 184 -41.42 -9.69 1.62
N GLY A 185 -40.91 -8.53 2.03
CA GLY A 185 -41.70 -7.32 2.26
C GLY A 185 -42.02 -6.52 1.00
N TRP A 186 -41.25 -6.62 -0.09
CA TRP A 186 -41.39 -5.69 -1.21
C TRP A 186 -42.74 -5.78 -1.94
N PRO A 187 -43.31 -6.96 -2.25
CA PRO A 187 -44.61 -7.02 -2.94
C PRO A 187 -45.73 -6.56 -2.02
N VAL A 188 -45.58 -6.81 -0.73
CA VAL A 188 -46.48 -6.43 0.36
C VAL A 188 -46.52 -4.92 0.53
N THR A 189 -45.36 -4.27 0.51
CA THR A 189 -45.24 -2.83 0.72
C THR A 189 -45.64 -2.04 -0.53
N THR A 190 -45.36 -2.54 -1.72
CA THR A 190 -45.87 -1.94 -2.96
C THR A 190 -47.39 -2.05 -3.03
N ALA A 191 -47.96 -3.21 -2.66
CA ALA A 191 -49.41 -3.39 -2.61
C ALA A 191 -50.11 -2.40 -1.68
N ILE A 192 -49.60 -2.30 -0.45
CA ILE A 192 -50.20 -1.46 0.57
C ILE A 192 -50.09 0.02 0.18
N ALA A 193 -48.93 0.45 -0.31
CA ALA A 193 -48.74 1.85 -0.72
C ALA A 193 -49.59 2.21 -1.95
N THR A 194 -49.69 1.33 -2.96
CA THR A 194 -50.53 1.57 -4.13
C THR A 194 -52.01 1.56 -3.78
N THR A 195 -52.47 0.63 -2.93
CA THR A 195 -53.86 0.60 -2.43
C THR A 195 -54.17 1.87 -1.65
N PHE A 196 -53.25 2.29 -0.77
CA PHE A 196 -53.40 3.50 0.03
C PHE A 196 -53.49 4.72 -0.87
N LEU A 197 -52.59 4.91 -1.84
CA LEU A 197 -52.62 6.02 -2.80
C LEU A 197 -53.91 6.07 -3.63
N LEU A 198 -54.47 4.93 -4.02
CA LEU A 198 -55.73 4.84 -4.77
C LEU A 198 -56.95 5.20 -3.91
N VAL A 199 -57.01 4.71 -2.67
CA VAL A 199 -58.04 5.06 -1.68
C VAL A 199 -57.97 6.56 -1.35
N LEU A 200 -56.74 7.06 -1.20
CA LEU A 200 -56.43 8.46 -0.96
C LEU A 200 -56.94 9.35 -2.11
N TRP A 201 -56.63 9.00 -3.36
CA TRP A 201 -57.10 9.75 -4.54
C TRP A 201 -58.64 9.84 -4.63
N ARG A 202 -59.35 8.77 -4.23
CA ARG A 202 -60.82 8.71 -4.32
C ARG A 202 -61.53 9.55 -3.26
N LEU A 203 -60.96 9.65 -2.05
CA LEU A 203 -61.55 10.39 -0.91
C LEU A 203 -61.25 11.89 -0.96
N TRP A 204 -60.39 12.34 -1.88
CA TRP A 204 -60.02 13.75 -2.07
C TRP A 204 -61.21 14.70 -2.31
N PRO A 205 -62.22 14.38 -3.16
CA PRO A 205 -63.36 15.27 -3.37
C PRO A 205 -64.25 15.38 -2.13
N SER A 206 -64.49 14.26 -1.43
CA SER A 206 -65.32 14.19 -0.23
C SER A 206 -64.70 14.92 0.95
N SER A 207 -63.38 14.81 1.13
CA SER A 207 -62.62 15.51 2.17
C SER A 207 -62.52 17.02 1.91
N LYS A 208 -62.37 17.45 0.65
CA LYS A 208 -62.49 18.87 0.28
C LYS A 208 -63.86 19.45 0.63
N ALA A 209 -64.92 18.69 0.41
CA ALA A 209 -66.29 19.12 0.69
C ALA A 209 -66.61 19.21 2.19
N THR A 210 -65.94 18.41 3.04
CA THR A 210 -66.19 18.37 4.50
C THR A 210 -65.26 19.27 5.31
N MET A 211 -63.99 19.41 4.91
CA MET A 211 -62.95 20.10 5.70
C MET A 211 -62.43 21.39 5.06
N GLY A 212 -62.91 21.73 3.86
CA GLY A 212 -62.43 22.88 3.08
C GLY A 212 -61.12 22.59 2.32
N PRO A 213 -60.81 23.38 1.27
CA PRO A 213 -59.73 23.07 0.33
C PRO A 213 -58.33 23.17 0.95
N PHE A 214 -58.10 24.07 1.91
CA PHE A 214 -56.79 24.25 2.55
C PHE A 214 -56.43 23.05 3.44
N TRP A 215 -57.28 22.72 4.41
CA TRP A 215 -57.04 21.63 5.36
C TRP A 215 -57.03 20.26 4.70
N ALA A 216 -57.88 20.03 3.70
CA ALA A 216 -57.76 18.85 2.85
C ALA A 216 -56.33 18.77 2.30
N THR A 217 -55.85 19.81 1.61
CA THR A 217 -54.52 19.79 0.97
C THR A 217 -53.39 19.51 1.97
N VAL A 218 -53.42 20.10 3.18
CA VAL A 218 -52.41 19.84 4.23
C VAL A 218 -52.42 18.38 4.70
N VAL A 219 -53.59 17.83 5.03
CA VAL A 219 -53.73 16.43 5.45
C VAL A 219 -53.25 15.48 4.36
N TRP A 220 -53.55 15.81 3.11
CA TRP A 220 -53.20 15.00 1.96
C TRP A 220 -51.70 15.03 1.61
N VAL A 221 -51.02 16.18 1.79
CA VAL A 221 -49.55 16.26 1.65
C VAL A 221 -48.86 15.42 2.72
N LEU A 222 -49.34 15.47 3.97
CA LEU A 222 -48.79 14.66 5.06
C LEU A 222 -49.04 13.16 4.86
N ALA A 223 -50.22 12.76 4.39
CA ALA A 223 -50.53 11.37 4.05
C ALA A 223 -49.67 10.84 2.89
N GLY A 224 -49.43 11.68 1.87
CA GLY A 224 -48.53 11.38 0.75
C GLY A 224 -47.07 11.21 1.18
N LEU A 225 -46.58 12.08 2.07
CA LEU A 225 -45.23 11.98 2.64
C LEU A 225 -45.09 10.72 3.50
N ALA A 226 -46.10 10.36 4.29
CA ALA A 226 -46.11 9.12 5.08
C ALA A 226 -46.09 7.87 4.17
N ALA A 227 -46.88 7.86 3.10
CA ALA A 227 -46.87 6.78 2.12
C ALA A 227 -45.51 6.65 1.41
N GLY A 228 -44.93 7.78 1.00
CA GLY A 228 -43.59 7.84 0.42
C GLY A 228 -42.50 7.32 1.36
N PHE A 229 -42.60 7.64 2.66
CA PHE A 229 -41.68 7.15 3.69
C PHE A 229 -41.80 5.63 3.92
N VAL A 230 -43.03 5.09 3.95
CA VAL A 230 -43.27 3.64 4.02
C VAL A 230 -42.70 2.93 2.78
N LEU A 231 -42.86 3.52 1.60
CA LEU A 231 -42.30 2.99 0.35
C LEU A 231 -40.76 3.00 0.36
N LEU A 232 -40.15 4.10 0.83
CA LEU A 232 -38.70 4.26 0.94
C LEU A 232 -38.10 3.29 1.95
N THR A 233 -38.68 3.16 3.14
CA THR A 233 -38.22 2.23 4.19
C THR A 233 -38.34 0.78 3.76
N ALA A 234 -39.40 0.43 3.03
CA ALA A 234 -39.55 -0.89 2.44
C ALA A 234 -38.52 -1.18 1.35
N CYS A 235 -38.29 -0.22 0.44
CA CYS A 235 -37.27 -0.33 -0.60
C CYS A 235 -35.88 -0.51 0.03
N LEU A 236 -35.54 0.30 1.04
CA LEU A 236 -34.31 0.17 1.81
C LEU A 236 -34.22 -1.18 2.56
N ALA A 237 -35.31 -1.71 3.12
CA ALA A 237 -35.32 -3.04 3.75
C ALA A 237 -35.08 -4.18 2.75
N THR A 238 -35.46 -3.99 1.48
CA THR A 238 -35.27 -4.98 0.40
C THR A 238 -33.83 -5.00 -0.10
N PHE A 239 -33.17 -3.84 -0.13
CA PHE A 239 -31.79 -3.70 -0.59
C PHE A 239 -30.74 -3.70 0.53
N SER A 240 -31.13 -3.54 1.78
CA SER A 240 -30.19 -3.47 2.90
C SER A 240 -29.74 -4.87 3.32
N PRO A 241 -28.43 -5.18 3.26
CA PRO A 241 -27.92 -6.46 3.72
C PRO A 241 -28.12 -6.59 5.25
N GLU A 242 -28.79 -7.64 5.71
CA GLU A 242 -28.77 -8.02 7.13
C GLU A 242 -27.43 -8.72 7.44
N LYS A 243 -26.79 -8.34 8.55
CA LYS A 243 -25.38 -8.66 8.89
C LYS A 243 -25.06 -10.15 9.03
N ASP A 244 -26.07 -11.00 9.28
CA ASP A 244 -25.88 -12.42 9.59
C ASP A 244 -26.63 -13.39 8.65
N GLU A 245 -27.25 -12.89 7.59
CA GLU A 245 -27.90 -13.78 6.63
C GLU A 245 -26.89 -14.27 5.62
N GLU A 246 -26.54 -15.56 5.74
CA GLU A 246 -25.80 -16.30 4.73
C GLU A 246 -26.33 -15.94 3.33
N PRO A 247 -25.46 -15.74 2.32
CA PRO A 247 -25.87 -15.49 0.93
C PRO A 247 -26.96 -16.46 0.44
N GLY A 248 -26.98 -17.68 1.00
CA GLY A 248 -27.99 -18.70 0.78
C GLY A 248 -29.38 -18.43 1.37
N ARG A 249 -29.71 -17.24 1.91
CA ARG A 249 -31.06 -16.89 2.40
C ARG A 249 -31.70 -15.69 1.69
N ARG A 250 -31.11 -15.22 0.60
CA ARG A 250 -31.68 -14.14 -0.22
C ARG A 250 -32.14 -14.63 -1.57
N ILE A 251 -33.20 -14.02 -2.09
CA ILE A 251 -33.54 -14.21 -3.49
C ILE A 251 -32.46 -13.51 -4.34
N PRO A 252 -31.84 -14.21 -5.32
CA PRO A 252 -30.77 -13.63 -6.11
C PRO A 252 -31.24 -12.34 -6.85
N PRO A 253 -30.43 -11.26 -6.88
CA PRO A 253 -30.76 -10.03 -7.60
C PRO A 253 -31.22 -10.21 -9.06
N PRO A 254 -30.64 -11.12 -9.87
CA PRO A 254 -31.14 -11.34 -11.24
C PRO A 254 -32.54 -11.94 -11.29
N VAL A 255 -32.98 -12.67 -10.26
CA VAL A 255 -34.35 -13.17 -10.15
C VAL A 255 -35.32 -12.00 -9.95
N VAL A 256 -34.98 -11.09 -9.02
CA VAL A 256 -35.78 -9.90 -8.72
C VAL A 256 -35.95 -9.02 -9.96
N ALA A 257 -34.87 -8.73 -10.68
CA ALA A 257 -34.89 -7.92 -11.90
C ALA A 257 -35.75 -8.54 -13.03
N ARG A 258 -35.76 -9.87 -13.16
CA ARG A 258 -36.60 -10.56 -14.15
C ARG A 258 -38.08 -10.53 -13.75
N THR A 259 -38.37 -10.70 -12.46
CA THR A 259 -39.76 -10.66 -11.96
C THR A 259 -40.36 -9.25 -12.01
N THR A 260 -39.56 -8.20 -11.82
CA THR A 260 -40.04 -6.81 -11.99
C THR A 260 -40.32 -6.46 -13.44
N LEU A 261 -39.49 -6.93 -14.38
CA LEU A 261 -39.78 -6.80 -15.82
C LEU A 261 -41.09 -7.51 -16.20
N ALA A 262 -41.29 -8.73 -15.73
CA ALA A 262 -42.55 -9.47 -15.94
C ALA A 262 -43.76 -8.73 -15.34
N ALA A 263 -43.60 -8.06 -14.20
CA ALA A 263 -44.64 -7.25 -13.59
C ALA A 263 -44.98 -6.00 -14.41
N ALA A 264 -43.98 -5.33 -14.98
CA ALA A 264 -44.20 -4.20 -15.89
C ALA A 264 -44.98 -4.63 -17.14
N VAL A 265 -44.62 -5.77 -17.75
CA VAL A 265 -45.35 -6.34 -18.89
C VAL A 265 -46.78 -6.73 -18.50
N ALA A 266 -46.96 -7.32 -17.31
CA ALA A 266 -48.30 -7.67 -16.80
C ALA A 266 -49.17 -6.42 -16.59
N ALA A 267 -48.60 -5.33 -16.07
CA ALA A 267 -49.30 -4.06 -15.90
C ALA A 267 -49.73 -3.44 -17.25
N VAL A 268 -48.87 -3.51 -18.28
CA VAL A 268 -49.22 -3.06 -19.64
C VAL A 268 -50.31 -3.93 -20.25
N ALA A 269 -50.24 -5.25 -20.09
CA ALA A 269 -51.28 -6.17 -20.57
C ALA A 269 -52.63 -5.93 -19.89
N ALA A 270 -52.63 -5.71 -18.57
CA ALA A 270 -53.83 -5.34 -17.81
C ALA A 270 -54.42 -4.01 -18.29
N TYR A 271 -53.58 -3.00 -18.50
CA TYR A 271 -54.01 -1.69 -19.01
C TYR A 271 -54.65 -1.79 -20.41
N LEU A 272 -54.06 -2.56 -21.33
CA LEU A 272 -54.60 -2.76 -22.67
C LEU A 272 -55.96 -3.47 -22.67
N LEU A 273 -56.16 -4.42 -21.75
CA LEU A 273 -57.45 -5.11 -21.56
C LEU A 273 -58.51 -4.21 -20.92
N LEU A 274 -58.12 -3.37 -19.96
CA LEU A 274 -59.02 -2.48 -19.23
C LEU A 274 -59.37 -1.19 -19.98
N SER A 275 -58.56 -0.77 -20.96
CA SER A 275 -58.77 0.44 -21.76
C SER A 275 -59.71 0.26 -22.97
N HIS A 276 -60.39 -0.89 -23.07
CA HIS A 276 -61.29 -1.26 -24.18
C HIS A 276 -60.64 -1.19 -25.59
N VAL A 277 -59.31 -1.15 -25.69
CA VAL A 277 -58.58 -1.18 -26.97
C VAL A 277 -58.90 -2.46 -27.76
N ILE A 278 -59.29 -3.53 -27.05
CA ILE A 278 -59.86 -4.75 -27.62
C ILE A 278 -61.33 -4.81 -27.20
N PRO A 279 -62.31 -4.61 -28.10
CA PRO A 279 -63.73 -4.61 -27.73
C PRO A 279 -64.20 -6.04 -27.44
N LEU A 280 -64.34 -6.37 -26.15
CA LEU A 280 -64.93 -7.63 -25.69
C LEU A 280 -66.40 -7.38 -25.31
N PRO A 281 -67.38 -8.12 -25.88
CA PRO A 281 -68.82 -7.91 -25.65
C PRO A 281 -69.29 -8.55 -24.34
N TRP A 282 -68.50 -8.39 -23.27
CA TRP A 282 -68.75 -9.02 -21.97
C TRP A 282 -69.12 -7.97 -20.92
N PRO A 283 -69.91 -8.32 -19.89
CA PRO A 283 -70.13 -7.48 -18.73
C PRO A 283 -68.79 -7.07 -18.07
N ASP A 284 -68.70 -5.83 -17.59
CA ASP A 284 -67.44 -5.24 -17.08
C ASP A 284 -66.72 -6.11 -16.04
N TRP A 285 -67.47 -6.78 -15.15
CA TRP A 285 -66.90 -7.66 -14.14
C TRP A 285 -66.18 -8.89 -14.71
N GLN A 286 -66.59 -9.38 -15.88
CA GLN A 286 -65.92 -10.47 -16.59
C GLN A 286 -64.63 -9.99 -17.27
N VAL A 287 -64.64 -8.77 -17.81
CA VAL A 287 -63.45 -8.13 -18.40
C VAL A 287 -62.40 -7.88 -17.31
N TRP A 288 -62.81 -7.45 -16.11
CA TRP A 288 -61.92 -7.29 -14.96
C TRP A 288 -61.32 -8.62 -14.50
N SER A 289 -62.14 -9.67 -14.41
CA SER A 289 -61.67 -11.01 -14.04
C SER A 289 -60.68 -11.59 -15.06
N LEU A 290 -60.89 -11.31 -16.35
CA LEU A 290 -59.96 -11.70 -17.42
C LEU A 290 -58.63 -10.94 -17.32
N ALA A 291 -58.65 -9.63 -17.07
CA ALA A 291 -57.44 -8.84 -16.85
C ALA A 291 -56.62 -9.34 -15.65
N ASP A 292 -57.29 -9.69 -14.55
CA ASP A 292 -56.66 -10.26 -13.36
C ASP A 292 -56.03 -11.63 -13.63
N GLY A 293 -56.72 -12.49 -14.39
CA GLY A 293 -56.23 -13.79 -14.84
C GLY A 293 -55.03 -13.69 -15.78
N VAL A 294 -55.04 -12.76 -16.74
CA VAL A 294 -53.91 -12.52 -17.66
C VAL A 294 -52.70 -11.96 -16.91
N THR A 295 -52.90 -11.07 -15.95
CA THR A 295 -51.83 -10.51 -15.11
C THR A 295 -51.18 -11.61 -14.26
N LEU A 296 -51.97 -12.54 -13.70
CA LEU A 296 -51.45 -13.72 -12.99
C LEU A 296 -50.61 -14.59 -13.91
N LEU A 297 -51.12 -14.88 -15.11
CA LEU A 297 -50.46 -15.73 -16.10
C LEU A 297 -49.10 -15.16 -16.51
N VAL A 298 -49.02 -13.87 -16.81
CA VAL A 298 -47.77 -13.18 -17.20
C VAL A 298 -46.76 -13.17 -16.05
N LEU A 299 -47.19 -12.92 -14.81
CA LEU A 299 -46.31 -12.94 -13.64
C LEU A 299 -45.79 -14.35 -13.32
N VAL A 300 -46.62 -15.38 -13.45
CA VAL A 300 -46.27 -16.77 -13.13
C VAL A 300 -45.42 -17.42 -14.25
N LEU A 301 -45.72 -17.14 -15.53
CA LEU A 301 -45.02 -17.73 -16.68
C LEU A 301 -43.86 -16.88 -17.22
N GLY A 302 -43.88 -15.56 -17.03
CA GLY A 302 -42.86 -14.65 -17.58
C GLY A 302 -41.45 -14.86 -17.00
N GLY A 303 -41.36 -15.09 -15.69
CA GLY A 303 -40.09 -15.43 -15.03
C GLY A 303 -39.45 -16.72 -15.59
N PRO A 304 -40.18 -17.86 -15.59
CA PRO A 304 -39.71 -19.11 -16.19
C PRO A 304 -39.38 -19.04 -17.69
N LEU A 305 -40.13 -18.27 -18.48
CA LEU A 305 -39.88 -18.13 -19.93
C LEU A 305 -38.63 -17.28 -20.24
N SER A 306 -38.32 -16.27 -19.40
CA SER A 306 -37.09 -15.47 -19.52
C SER A 306 -35.79 -16.25 -19.22
N LEU A 307 -35.91 -17.46 -18.67
CA LEU A 307 -34.80 -18.37 -18.39
C LEU A 307 -34.48 -19.32 -19.55
N SER A 308 -35.38 -19.48 -20.53
CA SER A 308 -35.17 -20.40 -21.64
C SER A 308 -33.94 -19.95 -22.47
N PRO A 309 -32.89 -20.77 -22.60
CA PRO A 309 -31.73 -20.42 -23.40
C PRO A 309 -32.16 -20.23 -24.85
N GLY A 310 -32.04 -19.00 -25.37
CA GLY A 310 -32.42 -18.64 -26.74
C GLY A 310 -33.19 -17.32 -26.88
N LEU A 311 -33.89 -16.85 -25.83
CA LEU A 311 -34.77 -15.67 -25.96
C LEU A 311 -34.13 -14.32 -25.60
N VAL A 312 -33.10 -14.27 -24.74
CA VAL A 312 -32.42 -13.02 -24.36
C VAL A 312 -30.92 -13.08 -24.66
N PRO A 313 -30.41 -12.28 -25.61
CA PRO A 313 -28.98 -12.16 -25.91
C PRO A 313 -28.15 -11.87 -24.66
N ALA A 314 -27.00 -12.55 -24.51
CA ALA A 314 -26.12 -12.40 -23.35
C ALA A 314 -25.70 -10.94 -23.09
N ARG A 315 -25.52 -10.15 -24.16
CA ARG A 315 -25.14 -8.73 -24.11
C ARG A 315 -26.13 -7.84 -23.36
N LEU A 316 -27.41 -8.22 -23.29
CA LEU A 316 -28.45 -7.46 -22.57
C LEU A 316 -28.52 -7.81 -21.07
N SER A 317 -27.76 -8.82 -20.63
CA SER A 317 -27.72 -9.23 -19.23
C SER A 317 -26.76 -8.33 -18.44
N GLN A 318 -27.17 -7.91 -17.24
CA GLN A 318 -26.33 -7.18 -16.27
C GLN A 318 -25.73 -8.09 -15.18
N ASP A 319 -25.82 -9.40 -15.35
CA ASP A 319 -25.37 -10.37 -14.36
C ASP A 319 -23.84 -10.49 -14.42
N PRO A 320 -23.09 -10.08 -13.37
CA PRO A 320 -21.63 -10.13 -13.37
C PRO A 320 -21.09 -11.57 -13.44
N GLU A 321 -21.90 -12.57 -13.13
CA GLU A 321 -21.52 -13.99 -13.16
C GLU A 321 -21.81 -14.66 -14.52
N ARG A 322 -22.57 -14.02 -15.42
CA ARG A 322 -22.90 -14.61 -16.73
C ARG A 322 -21.87 -14.22 -17.79
N ARG A 323 -21.17 -15.20 -18.36
CA ARG A 323 -20.26 -15.00 -19.51
C ARG A 323 -20.96 -14.26 -20.66
N GLY A 324 -20.30 -13.20 -21.17
CA GLY A 324 -20.81 -12.37 -22.26
C GLY A 324 -21.86 -11.31 -21.87
N SER A 325 -22.17 -11.17 -20.57
CA SER A 325 -22.94 -10.05 -20.04
C SER A 325 -22.13 -8.75 -20.06
N ALA A 326 -22.81 -7.60 -20.08
CA ALA A 326 -22.13 -6.30 -20.11
C ALA A 326 -21.22 -6.07 -18.88
N LYS A 327 -21.63 -6.53 -17.70
CA LYS A 327 -20.81 -6.42 -16.47
C LYS A 327 -19.66 -7.42 -16.44
N TRP A 328 -19.88 -8.64 -16.94
CA TRP A 328 -18.82 -9.64 -17.03
C TRP A 328 -17.73 -9.18 -18.01
N THR A 329 -18.11 -8.66 -19.18
CA THR A 329 -17.16 -8.10 -20.16
C THR A 329 -16.46 -6.88 -19.60
N ALA A 330 -17.17 -5.94 -18.97
CA ALA A 330 -16.55 -4.78 -18.35
C ALA A 330 -15.52 -5.16 -17.27
N THR A 331 -15.82 -6.18 -16.45
CA THR A 331 -14.88 -6.68 -15.42
C THR A 331 -13.67 -7.35 -16.06
N ARG A 332 -13.88 -8.20 -17.08
CA ARG A 332 -12.78 -8.83 -17.84
C ARG A 332 -11.90 -7.77 -18.50
N ASP A 333 -12.50 -6.78 -19.15
CA ASP A 333 -11.78 -5.72 -19.86
C ASP A 333 -10.98 -4.86 -18.87
N ALA A 334 -11.53 -4.55 -17.69
CA ALA A 334 -10.79 -3.88 -16.63
C ALA A 334 -9.61 -4.70 -16.10
N LEU A 335 -9.79 -6.02 -15.90
CA LEU A 335 -8.71 -6.93 -15.49
C LEU A 335 -7.63 -7.06 -16.59
N ARG A 336 -8.04 -7.11 -17.86
CA ARG A 336 -7.14 -7.13 -19.01
C ARG A 336 -6.31 -5.85 -19.09
N VAL A 337 -6.94 -4.68 -18.89
CA VAL A 337 -6.22 -3.39 -18.82
C VAL A 337 -5.20 -3.40 -17.68
N ARG A 338 -5.56 -3.93 -16.50
CA ARG A 338 -4.61 -4.08 -15.38
C ARG A 338 -3.44 -5.02 -15.69
N ALA A 339 -3.69 -6.14 -16.36
CA ALA A 339 -2.63 -7.07 -16.76
C ALA A 339 -1.68 -6.44 -17.79
N VAL A 340 -2.22 -5.71 -18.77
CA VAL A 340 -1.41 -4.95 -19.75
C VAL A 340 -0.61 -3.84 -19.07
N GLN A 341 -1.20 -3.14 -18.09
CA GLN A 341 -0.49 -2.12 -17.33
C GLN A 341 0.65 -2.73 -16.52
N ALA A 342 0.41 -3.82 -15.79
CA ALA A 342 1.46 -4.51 -15.04
C ALA A 342 2.60 -5.02 -15.92
N GLU A 343 2.30 -5.44 -17.16
CA GLU A 343 3.30 -5.83 -18.15
C GLU A 343 4.14 -4.64 -18.62
N ARG A 344 3.53 -3.48 -18.82
CA ARG A 344 4.23 -2.22 -19.13
C ARG A 344 5.10 -1.77 -17.96
N ASP A 345 4.59 -1.87 -16.74
CA ASP A 345 5.31 -1.50 -15.52
C ASP A 345 6.56 -2.38 -15.38
N TRP A 346 6.42 -3.72 -15.55
CA TRP A 346 7.54 -4.65 -15.61
C TRP A 346 8.54 -4.30 -16.71
N ARG A 347 8.08 -4.06 -17.95
CA ARG A 347 8.96 -3.70 -19.07
C ARG A 347 9.77 -2.45 -18.75
N SER A 348 9.13 -1.43 -18.17
CA SER A 348 9.81 -0.19 -17.78
C SER A 348 10.86 -0.43 -16.70
N ALA A 349 10.58 -1.28 -15.71
CA ALA A 349 11.50 -1.63 -14.64
C ALA A 349 12.67 -2.47 -15.17
N ALA A 350 12.41 -3.42 -16.04
CA ALA A 350 13.42 -4.23 -16.71
C ALA A 350 14.37 -3.35 -17.54
N MET A 351 13.83 -2.39 -18.32
CA MET A 351 14.64 -1.44 -19.09
C MET A 351 15.54 -0.58 -18.18
N ARG A 352 15.02 -0.10 -17.04
CA ARG A 352 15.82 0.64 -16.04
C ARG A 352 16.98 -0.18 -15.48
N ALA A 353 16.86 -1.51 -15.41
CA ALA A 353 17.92 -2.42 -14.96
C ALA A 353 18.88 -2.84 -16.08
N VAL A 354 18.38 -2.99 -17.32
CA VAL A 354 19.19 -3.38 -18.49
C VAL A 354 20.13 -2.26 -18.93
N LEU A 355 19.66 -1.01 -18.98
CA LEU A 355 20.43 0.11 -19.52
C LEU A 355 21.77 0.35 -18.76
N PRO A 356 21.84 0.33 -17.42
CA PRO A 356 23.11 0.40 -16.70
C PRO A 356 24.02 -0.81 -16.96
N ALA A 357 23.46 -2.01 -17.13
CA ALA A 357 24.23 -3.22 -17.42
C ALA A 357 24.84 -3.19 -18.83
N VAL A 358 24.06 -2.72 -19.82
CA VAL A 358 24.53 -2.48 -21.20
C VAL A 358 25.63 -1.43 -21.20
N THR A 359 25.43 -0.28 -20.55
CA THR A 359 26.45 0.78 -20.44
C THR A 359 27.75 0.25 -19.84
N ARG A 360 27.66 -0.52 -18.75
CA ARG A 360 28.84 -1.12 -18.09
C ARG A 360 29.58 -2.09 -19.00
N HIS A 361 28.88 -3.03 -19.63
CA HIS A 361 29.52 -4.01 -20.51
C HIS A 361 30.02 -3.39 -21.82
N LEU A 362 29.40 -2.32 -22.31
CA LEU A 362 29.95 -1.52 -23.42
C LEU A 362 31.27 -0.87 -23.02
N ASN A 363 31.34 -0.27 -21.83
CA ASN A 363 32.59 0.27 -21.29
C ASN A 363 33.69 -0.80 -21.18
N GLU A 364 33.35 -1.99 -20.67
CA GLU A 364 34.29 -3.12 -20.58
C GLU A 364 34.76 -3.63 -21.96
N ALA A 365 33.84 -3.73 -22.94
CA ALA A 365 34.12 -4.29 -24.25
C ALA A 365 34.89 -3.35 -25.18
N VAL A 366 34.79 -2.04 -24.98
CA VAL A 366 35.45 -1.01 -25.80
C VAL A 366 36.87 -0.68 -25.30
N ASN A 367 37.30 -1.19 -24.14
CA ASN A 367 38.51 -0.77 -23.42
C ASN A 367 39.84 -0.79 -24.23
N PRO A 368 40.85 0.08 -23.96
CA PRO A 368 40.81 1.41 -23.35
C PRO A 368 41.22 2.48 -24.37
N SER A 369 40.87 3.74 -24.14
CA SER A 369 41.91 4.74 -24.40
C SER A 369 42.30 5.25 -23.04
N PHE A 370 43.37 4.67 -22.48
CA PHE A 370 44.22 5.48 -21.62
C PHE A 370 44.33 6.83 -22.31
N SER A 371 43.73 7.82 -21.67
CA SER A 371 43.62 9.15 -22.22
C SER A 371 43.70 10.08 -21.05
N THR A 372 44.71 10.93 -21.10
CA THR A 372 44.82 12.09 -20.24
C THR A 372 43.96 13.25 -20.75
N VAL A 373 43.16 13.06 -21.81
CA VAL A 373 42.20 14.04 -22.30
C VAL A 373 40.79 13.55 -22.03
N LEU A 374 40.02 14.38 -21.30
CA LEU A 374 38.61 14.16 -21.04
C LEU A 374 37.78 14.67 -22.23
N PRO A 375 37.08 13.80 -22.97
CA PRO A 375 36.16 14.23 -24.01
C PRO A 375 34.86 14.82 -23.41
N GLU A 376 34.02 15.40 -24.25
CA GLU A 376 32.66 15.77 -23.85
C GLU A 376 31.81 14.50 -23.63
N LEU A 377 31.31 14.30 -22.41
CA LEU A 377 30.57 13.10 -22.01
C LEU A 377 29.10 13.41 -21.70
N ASN A 378 28.22 12.45 -21.98
CA ASN A 378 26.82 12.51 -21.54
C ASN A 378 26.71 12.28 -20.02
N ARG A 379 26.22 13.30 -19.31
CA ARG A 379 26.17 13.34 -17.83
C ARG A 379 24.81 12.96 -17.26
N ALA A 380 23.83 12.63 -18.10
CA ALA A 380 22.46 12.32 -17.66
C ALA A 380 22.44 11.23 -16.57
N GLY A 381 23.34 10.25 -16.67
CA GLY A 381 23.48 9.18 -15.69
C GLY A 381 24.05 9.57 -14.32
N LEU A 382 24.76 10.69 -14.25
CA LEU A 382 25.27 11.23 -12.99
C LEU A 382 24.25 12.09 -12.26
N GLY A 383 23.20 12.61 -12.93
CA GLY A 383 22.23 13.56 -12.36
C GLY A 383 21.31 12.98 -11.28
N LEU A 384 21.11 11.66 -11.26
CA LEU A 384 20.25 10.97 -10.29
C LEU A 384 20.97 10.86 -8.93
N MET A 385 20.51 11.60 -7.91
CA MET A 385 21.09 11.55 -6.56
C MET A 385 20.61 10.36 -5.73
N ARG A 386 19.42 9.82 -6.01
CA ARG A 386 18.93 8.59 -5.36
C ARG A 386 19.42 7.38 -6.14
N ALA A 387 20.04 6.45 -5.42
CA ALA A 387 20.66 5.28 -6.02
C ALA A 387 19.65 4.28 -6.61
N GLY A 388 18.38 4.36 -6.22
CA GLY A 388 17.32 3.39 -6.58
C GLY A 388 17.28 2.98 -8.06
N ASP A 389 17.53 3.91 -8.98
CA ASP A 389 17.42 3.65 -10.42
C ASP A 389 18.68 3.03 -11.05
N ARG A 390 19.85 3.07 -10.39
CA ARG A 390 21.14 2.59 -10.94
C ARG A 390 22.04 1.96 -9.88
N ILE A 391 21.49 1.07 -9.05
CA ILE A 391 22.30 0.29 -8.09
C ILE A 391 23.10 -0.75 -8.87
N VAL A 392 24.40 -0.82 -8.59
CA VAL A 392 25.32 -1.82 -9.14
C VAL A 392 25.61 -2.84 -8.04
N ASP A 393 25.61 -4.12 -8.38
CA ASP A 393 25.99 -5.19 -7.45
C ASP A 393 27.49 -5.11 -7.16
N THR A 394 27.87 -4.38 -6.10
CA THR A 394 29.26 -4.33 -5.63
C THR A 394 29.64 -5.58 -4.83
N ALA A 395 30.91 -5.71 -4.47
CA ALA A 395 31.38 -6.80 -3.60
C ALA A 395 30.56 -6.90 -2.29
N ALA A 396 30.20 -5.76 -1.71
CA ALA A 396 29.38 -5.69 -0.49
C ALA A 396 27.97 -6.26 -0.68
N PHE A 397 27.31 -5.97 -1.80
CA PHE A 397 26.00 -6.54 -2.14
C PHE A 397 26.08 -8.07 -2.25
N THR A 398 27.12 -8.57 -2.91
CA THR A 398 27.34 -10.01 -3.06
C THR A 398 27.63 -10.70 -1.72
N ARG A 399 28.32 -10.02 -0.81
CA ARG A 399 28.58 -10.52 0.56
C ARG A 399 27.29 -10.55 1.37
N LEU A 400 26.53 -9.45 1.42
CA LEU A 400 25.26 -9.41 2.14
C LEU A 400 24.28 -10.47 1.62
N ARG A 401 24.18 -10.63 0.29
CA ARG A 401 23.32 -11.66 -0.32
C ARG A 401 23.65 -13.06 0.16
N ARG A 402 24.94 -13.42 0.19
CA ARG A 402 25.39 -14.73 0.66
C ARG A 402 25.04 -14.93 2.13
N LEU A 403 25.19 -13.89 2.94
CA LEU A 403 24.84 -13.94 4.36
C LEU A 403 23.33 -14.11 4.56
N THR A 404 22.50 -13.29 3.92
CA THR A 404 21.04 -13.32 4.11
C THR A 404 20.39 -14.58 3.53
N SER A 405 20.99 -15.19 2.50
CA SER A 405 20.48 -16.45 1.93
C SER A 405 20.51 -17.64 2.89
N GLY A 406 21.37 -17.61 3.92
CA GLY A 406 21.50 -18.68 4.91
C GLY A 406 20.71 -18.43 6.21
N ILE A 407 20.05 -17.28 6.36
CA ILE A 407 19.46 -16.85 7.62
C ILE A 407 17.95 -17.05 7.59
N SER A 408 17.42 -17.85 8.53
CA SER A 408 15.98 -18.06 8.69
C SER A 408 15.30 -16.96 9.51
N GLY A 409 16.05 -16.20 10.31
CA GLY A 409 15.56 -15.09 11.12
C GLY A 409 16.64 -14.57 12.08
N GLY A 410 16.34 -13.50 12.82
CA GLY A 410 17.25 -12.87 13.78
C GLY A 410 17.38 -11.35 13.60
N ALA A 411 18.45 -10.76 14.12
CA ALA A 411 18.76 -9.34 14.01
C ALA A 411 20.19 -9.10 13.47
N ILE A 412 20.30 -8.31 12.40
CA ILE A 412 21.55 -7.95 11.74
C ILE A 412 21.77 -6.44 11.84
N GLY A 413 22.89 -6.04 12.43
CA GLY A 413 23.37 -4.66 12.38
C GLY A 413 24.15 -4.39 11.09
N VAL A 414 23.83 -3.34 10.34
CA VAL A 414 24.58 -2.87 9.17
C VAL A 414 25.37 -1.63 9.56
N ALA A 415 26.67 -1.78 9.76
CA ALA A 415 27.57 -0.71 10.18
C ALA A 415 28.43 -0.22 9.01
N GLY A 416 28.82 1.05 9.04
CA GLY A 416 29.77 1.60 8.07
C GLY A 416 29.77 3.13 8.06
N PRO A 417 30.68 3.75 7.29
CA PRO A 417 30.86 5.19 7.33
C PRO A 417 29.65 5.94 6.77
N ARG A 418 29.53 7.22 7.12
CA ARG A 418 28.52 8.09 6.52
C ARG A 418 28.81 8.26 5.03
N GLY A 419 27.79 8.03 4.20
CA GLY A 419 27.94 8.07 2.74
C GLY A 419 28.42 6.77 2.08
N ALA A 420 28.68 5.70 2.84
CA ALA A 420 29.11 4.40 2.32
C ALA A 420 28.01 3.64 1.53
N GLY A 421 26.74 4.06 1.66
CA GLY A 421 25.63 3.46 0.91
C GLY A 421 24.71 2.54 1.72
N LYS A 422 24.71 2.64 3.07
CA LYS A 422 23.84 1.85 3.96
C LYS A 422 22.35 1.92 3.57
N SER A 423 21.78 3.11 3.45
CA SER A 423 20.38 3.29 3.02
C SER A 423 20.11 2.71 1.63
N THR A 424 21.06 2.85 0.69
CA THR A 424 20.94 2.24 -0.65
C THR A 424 20.93 0.71 -0.60
N LEU A 425 21.74 0.10 0.28
CA LEU A 425 21.75 -1.34 0.52
C LEU A 425 20.41 -1.82 1.10
N LEU A 426 19.85 -1.05 2.05
CA LEU A 426 18.57 -1.34 2.68
C LEU A 426 17.37 -1.15 1.74
N GLU A 427 17.36 -0.09 0.93
CA GLU A 427 16.38 0.12 -0.15
C GLU A 427 16.43 -1.01 -1.19
N ALA A 428 17.63 -1.47 -1.57
CA ALA A 428 17.79 -2.61 -2.44
C ALA A 428 17.21 -3.89 -1.83
N TYR A 429 17.31 -4.03 -0.51
CA TYR A 429 16.71 -5.15 0.21
C TYR A 429 15.19 -5.07 0.21
N GLN A 430 14.62 -3.90 0.51
CA GLN A 430 13.17 -3.66 0.43
C GLN A 430 12.61 -3.94 -0.97
N ALA A 431 13.35 -3.59 -2.02
CA ALA A 431 12.98 -3.87 -3.40
C ALA A 431 13.10 -5.35 -3.79
N GLY A 432 13.47 -6.24 -2.86
CA GLY A 432 13.58 -7.69 -3.08
C GLY A 432 14.76 -8.11 -3.96
N ARG A 433 15.80 -7.27 -4.11
CA ARG A 433 16.92 -7.52 -5.04
C ARG A 433 17.85 -8.65 -4.59
N PHE A 434 17.93 -8.89 -3.28
CA PHE A 434 18.71 -10.00 -2.73
C PHE A 434 17.98 -11.34 -2.81
N LEU A 435 16.68 -11.33 -3.07
CA LEU A 435 15.87 -12.55 -3.23
C LEU A 435 16.15 -13.20 -4.60
N GLU A 436 15.67 -14.43 -4.75
CA GLU A 436 15.58 -15.06 -6.07
C GLU A 436 14.55 -14.34 -6.95
N ALA A 437 14.69 -14.48 -8.27
CA ALA A 437 13.77 -13.87 -9.22
C ALA A 437 12.34 -14.42 -9.03
N GLY A 438 11.36 -13.52 -8.95
CA GLY A 438 9.95 -13.82 -8.76
C GLY A 438 9.51 -14.04 -7.31
N ARG A 439 10.42 -14.02 -6.34
CA ARG A 439 10.12 -14.12 -4.90
C ARG A 439 9.84 -12.77 -4.26
N GLN A 440 9.12 -12.78 -3.15
CA GLN A 440 8.80 -11.60 -2.35
C GLN A 440 8.90 -11.86 -0.84
N HIS A 441 8.96 -10.78 -0.08
CA HIS A 441 8.81 -10.75 1.37
C HIS A 441 8.02 -9.50 1.77
N ILE A 442 7.54 -9.44 3.01
CA ILE A 442 6.91 -8.25 3.57
C ILE A 442 8.01 -7.44 4.25
N VAL A 443 8.28 -6.23 3.77
CA VAL A 443 9.34 -5.37 4.33
C VAL A 443 8.74 -4.08 4.88
N VAL A 444 9.04 -3.80 6.14
CA VAL A 444 8.72 -2.53 6.81
C VAL A 444 10.02 -1.73 6.91
N LEU A 445 10.12 -0.60 6.21
CA LEU A 445 11.27 0.30 6.29
C LEU A 445 10.87 1.56 7.08
N GLU A 446 11.50 1.78 8.23
CA GLU A 446 11.26 2.96 9.07
C GLU A 446 12.56 3.65 9.44
N SER A 447 12.50 4.98 9.53
CA SER A 447 13.61 5.83 9.99
C SER A 447 13.55 5.99 11.51
N VAL A 448 14.68 5.81 12.19
CA VAL A 448 14.77 6.04 13.63
C VAL A 448 14.74 7.56 13.90
N PRO A 449 13.81 8.06 14.72
CA PRO A 449 13.75 9.48 15.07
C PRO A 449 14.88 9.88 16.04
N VAL A 450 15.23 11.17 16.06
CA VAL A 450 16.27 11.72 16.96
C VAL A 450 15.88 11.60 18.44
N ARG A 451 14.58 11.73 18.74
CA ARG A 451 14.02 11.55 20.08
C ARG A 451 12.80 10.64 19.99
N TYR A 452 12.68 9.70 20.91
CA TYR A 452 11.58 8.75 20.94
C TYR A 452 11.20 8.37 22.37
N ASP A 453 10.01 7.80 22.50
CA ASP A 453 9.59 7.02 23.66
C ASP A 453 9.51 5.55 23.22
N ALA A 454 10.16 4.64 23.95
CA ALA A 454 10.26 3.23 23.55
C ALA A 454 8.90 2.58 23.29
N ARG A 455 7.91 2.87 24.14
CA ARG A 455 6.57 2.30 24.04
C ARG A 455 5.83 2.84 22.81
N GLU A 456 5.85 4.16 22.59
CA GLU A 456 5.23 4.77 21.40
C GLU A 456 5.93 4.34 20.10
N PHE A 457 7.26 4.18 20.11
CA PHE A 457 8.02 3.70 18.96
C PHE A 457 7.65 2.26 18.57
N VAL A 458 7.56 1.35 19.54
CA VAL A 458 7.14 -0.03 19.27
C VAL A 458 5.68 -0.11 18.81
N LEU A 459 4.77 0.70 19.39
CA LEU A 459 3.39 0.79 18.90
C LEU A 459 3.32 1.31 17.46
N HIS A 460 4.13 2.30 17.12
CA HIS A 460 4.27 2.80 15.76
C HIS A 460 4.76 1.69 14.81
N LEU A 461 5.83 0.98 15.18
CA LEU A 461 6.37 -0.11 14.37
C LEU A 461 5.35 -1.23 14.18
N PHE A 462 4.59 -1.57 15.22
CA PHE A 462 3.51 -2.55 15.14
C PHE A 462 2.39 -2.07 14.19
N ALA A 463 1.97 -0.82 14.29
CA ALA A 463 0.98 -0.23 13.39
C ALA A 463 1.45 -0.27 11.92
N ARG A 464 2.72 0.10 11.66
CA ARG A 464 3.32 0.06 10.33
C ARG A 464 3.41 -1.37 9.78
N THR A 465 3.79 -2.33 10.62
CA THR A 465 3.77 -3.76 10.25
C THR A 465 2.35 -4.23 9.88
N CYS A 466 1.33 -3.84 10.66
CA CYS A 466 -0.07 -4.16 10.33
C CYS A 466 -0.49 -3.54 9.00
N ALA A 467 -0.09 -2.30 8.72
CA ALA A 467 -0.39 -1.61 7.47
C ALA A 467 0.24 -2.31 6.26
N GLU A 468 1.50 -2.73 6.35
CA GLU A 468 2.17 -3.48 5.27
C GLU A 468 1.53 -4.86 5.05
N VAL A 469 1.18 -5.58 6.11
CA VAL A 469 0.43 -6.84 6.01
C VAL A 469 -0.95 -6.63 5.35
N LEU A 470 -1.64 -5.53 5.66
CA LEU A 470 -2.90 -5.16 5.02
C LEU A 470 -2.72 -4.88 3.53
N GLY A 471 -1.68 -4.13 3.15
CA GLY A 471 -1.32 -3.89 1.76
C GLY A 471 -1.03 -5.18 1.00
N PHE A 472 -0.23 -6.06 1.59
CA PHE A 472 0.06 -7.39 1.06
C PHE A 472 -1.20 -8.23 0.85
N CYS A 473 -2.11 -8.24 1.83
CA CYS A 473 -3.38 -8.95 1.74
C CYS A 473 -4.33 -8.32 0.71
N ALA A 474 -4.40 -6.99 0.63
CA ALA A 474 -5.27 -6.27 -0.31
C ALA A 474 -4.87 -6.53 -1.77
N ALA A 475 -3.57 -6.63 -2.05
CA ALA A 475 -3.07 -7.00 -3.38
C ALA A 475 -3.54 -8.40 -3.83
N ARG A 476 -3.75 -9.32 -2.88
CA ARG A 476 -4.11 -10.73 -3.14
C ARG A 476 -5.60 -11.05 -2.97
N ILE A 477 -6.39 -10.20 -2.31
CA ILE A 477 -7.80 -10.46 -1.99
C ILE A 477 -8.71 -9.44 -2.71
N LYS A 478 -9.77 -9.93 -3.37
CA LYS A 478 -10.82 -9.08 -3.95
C LYS A 478 -11.63 -8.37 -2.85
N ASP A 479 -11.77 -7.04 -2.94
CA ASP A 479 -12.44 -6.19 -1.95
C ASP A 479 -13.85 -6.68 -1.56
N ARG A 480 -14.14 -6.65 -0.26
CA ARG A 480 -15.51 -6.64 0.26
C ARG A 480 -16.02 -5.18 0.26
N PRO A 481 -17.30 -4.92 -0.05
CA PRO A 481 -17.80 -3.54 -0.16
C PRO A 481 -17.68 -2.75 1.16
N PRO A 482 -17.48 -1.41 1.09
CA PRO A 482 -17.11 -0.56 2.23
C PRO A 482 -18.20 -0.33 3.29
N ARG A 483 -17.77 -0.06 4.54
CA ARG A 483 -18.52 0.07 5.82
C ARG A 483 -19.62 1.15 5.89
N TRP A 484 -19.91 1.91 4.83
CA TRP A 484 -20.96 2.95 4.86
C TRP A 484 -22.37 2.40 5.11
N THR A 485 -22.57 1.09 4.92
CA THR A 485 -23.79 0.35 5.30
C THR A 485 -24.04 0.29 6.82
N GLU A 486 -23.04 0.58 7.66
CA GLU A 486 -23.18 0.52 9.13
C GLU A 486 -23.87 1.74 9.74
N ARG A 487 -23.70 2.94 9.15
CA ARG A 487 -24.38 4.16 9.63
C ARG A 487 -25.89 4.14 9.36
N LEU A 488 -26.33 3.41 8.34
CA LEU A 488 -27.76 3.21 8.01
C LEU A 488 -28.43 2.12 8.85
N ALA A 489 -27.66 1.23 9.48
CA ALA A 489 -28.19 0.21 10.40
C ALA A 489 -28.68 0.78 11.74
N LEU A 490 -28.26 1.99 12.11
CA LEU A 490 -28.76 2.74 13.28
C LEU A 490 -30.23 3.15 13.15
N LEU A 491 -30.77 3.26 11.93
CA LEU A 491 -32.16 3.68 11.68
C LEU A 491 -33.16 2.51 11.60
N ARG A 492 -32.68 1.27 11.42
CA ARG A 492 -33.50 0.03 11.39
C ARG A 492 -34.39 -0.18 12.62
N PRO A 493 -33.98 0.11 13.88
CA PRO A 493 -34.83 -0.10 15.03
C PRO A 493 -35.93 0.97 15.24
N ALA A 494 -35.86 2.11 14.55
CA ALA A 494 -36.86 3.18 14.66
C ALA A 494 -38.10 2.96 13.76
N ALA A 495 -37.96 2.11 12.72
CA ALA A 495 -39.01 1.82 11.73
C ALA A 495 -40.34 1.28 12.31
N PRO A 496 -40.38 0.31 13.25
CA PRO A 496 -41.65 -0.16 13.83
C PRO A 496 -42.32 0.89 14.73
N LEU A 497 -41.52 1.78 15.34
CA LEU A 497 -42.00 2.83 16.23
C LEU A 497 -42.68 3.95 15.43
N LEU A 498 -42.07 4.35 14.30
CA LEU A 498 -42.66 5.26 13.32
C LEU A 498 -43.92 4.69 12.65
N ALA A 499 -43.91 3.41 12.28
CA ALA A 499 -45.07 2.74 11.68
C ALA A 499 -46.25 2.63 12.66
N ALA A 500 -45.98 2.37 13.95
CA ALA A 500 -47.01 2.34 14.99
C ALA A 500 -47.63 3.72 15.22
N VAL A 501 -46.83 4.79 15.26
CA VAL A 501 -47.32 6.18 15.40
C VAL A 501 -48.17 6.59 14.20
N VAL A 502 -47.75 6.29 12.98
CA VAL A 502 -48.51 6.58 11.75
C VAL A 502 -49.82 5.81 11.70
N LEU A 503 -49.80 4.51 12.00
CA LEU A 503 -51.01 3.68 12.05
C LEU A 503 -52.01 4.20 13.10
N TRP A 504 -51.51 4.68 14.24
CA TRP A 504 -52.32 5.20 15.34
C TRP A 504 -52.98 6.54 15.00
N VAL A 505 -52.25 7.46 14.35
CA VAL A 505 -52.80 8.73 13.84
C VAL A 505 -53.90 8.48 12.79
N VAL A 506 -53.69 7.50 11.90
CA VAL A 506 -54.66 7.15 10.85
C VAL A 506 -55.91 6.49 11.45
N VAL A 507 -55.77 5.55 12.40
CA VAL A 507 -56.91 4.90 13.05
C VAL A 507 -57.70 5.87 13.94
N GLY A 508 -57.01 6.75 14.69
CA GLY A 508 -57.66 7.77 15.52
C GLY A 508 -58.41 8.82 14.70
N PHE A 509 -57.87 9.21 13.54
CA PHE A 509 -58.53 10.16 12.64
C PHE A 509 -59.74 9.54 11.92
N VAL A 510 -59.61 8.31 11.41
CA VAL A 510 -60.70 7.59 10.72
C VAL A 510 -61.82 7.19 11.70
N GLY A 511 -61.48 6.81 12.93
CA GLY A 511 -62.47 6.53 13.97
C GLY A 511 -63.26 7.76 14.39
N ALA A 512 -62.60 8.91 14.54
CA ALA A 512 -63.26 10.18 14.84
C ALA A 512 -64.18 10.63 13.70
N ALA A 513 -63.71 10.56 12.45
CA ALA A 513 -64.49 10.90 11.27
C ALA A 513 -65.68 9.94 11.02
N ALA A 514 -65.62 8.70 11.52
CA ALA A 514 -66.69 7.71 11.34
C ALA A 514 -67.77 7.74 12.43
N VAL A 515 -67.48 8.29 13.62
CA VAL A 515 -68.40 8.27 14.78
C VAL A 515 -69.05 9.63 15.09
N SER A 516 -68.53 10.74 14.56
CA SER A 516 -69.01 12.08 14.95
C SER A 516 -69.99 12.71 13.96
N GLY A 517 -71.19 13.02 14.45
CA GLY A 517 -72.09 13.99 13.81
C GLY A 517 -71.50 15.42 13.82
N PRO A 518 -72.10 16.39 13.09
CA PRO A 518 -71.40 17.55 12.54
C PRO A 518 -70.82 18.62 13.49
N ARG A 519 -70.73 18.42 14.82
CA ARG A 519 -70.33 19.49 15.76
C ARG A 519 -69.58 18.97 17.00
N GLN A 520 -68.28 18.69 16.88
CA GLN A 520 -67.38 18.67 18.05
C GLN A 520 -66.12 19.49 17.79
N ASP A 521 -65.72 20.28 18.80
CA ASP A 521 -64.53 21.14 18.79
C ASP A 521 -63.23 20.34 18.91
N PHE A 522 -62.23 20.73 18.12
CA PHE A 522 -60.90 20.09 18.02
C PHE A 522 -60.16 19.95 19.37
N GLY A 523 -60.48 20.80 20.35
CA GLY A 523 -59.88 20.80 21.68
C GLY A 523 -60.25 19.58 22.56
N SER A 524 -61.48 19.06 22.45
CA SER A 524 -61.93 17.88 23.22
C SER A 524 -61.43 16.56 22.61
N TRP A 525 -61.14 16.55 21.32
CA TRP A 525 -60.50 15.44 20.62
C TRP A 525 -59.05 15.23 21.09
N LEU A 526 -58.29 16.33 21.29
CA LEU A 526 -56.90 16.29 21.72
C LEU A 526 -56.74 15.84 23.19
N SER A 527 -57.68 16.22 24.07
CA SER A 527 -57.65 15.85 25.50
C SER A 527 -58.06 14.40 25.78
N ALA A 528 -58.79 13.75 24.89
CA ALA A 528 -59.14 12.32 25.02
C ALA A 528 -58.02 11.38 24.53
N MET A 529 -57.07 11.89 23.74
CA MET A 529 -56.16 11.06 22.93
C MET A 529 -54.68 11.06 23.38
N TRP A 530 -54.30 11.82 24.40
CA TRP A 530 -52.88 11.90 24.82
C TRP A 530 -52.42 10.74 25.72
N TRP A 531 -53.28 10.18 26.58
CA TRP A 531 -52.89 9.12 27.51
C TRP A 531 -52.61 7.75 26.85
N PRO A 532 -53.30 7.29 25.78
CA PRO A 532 -52.98 6.00 25.16
C PRO A 532 -51.70 6.08 24.33
N LEU A 533 -51.35 7.27 23.80
CA LEU A 533 -50.08 7.51 23.10
C LEU A 533 -48.89 7.31 24.05
N VAL A 534 -49.01 7.75 25.31
CA VAL A 534 -47.99 7.55 26.37
C VAL A 534 -47.81 6.06 26.67
N VAL A 535 -48.90 5.27 26.72
CA VAL A 535 -48.84 3.83 26.99
C VAL A 535 -48.19 3.05 25.83
N VAL A 536 -48.49 3.41 24.57
CA VAL A 536 -47.89 2.79 23.38
C VAL A 536 -46.40 3.13 23.26
N LEU A 537 -46.02 4.38 23.52
CA LEU A 537 -44.62 4.82 23.52
C LEU A 537 -43.83 4.16 24.67
N ALA A 538 -44.42 4.02 25.85
CA ALA A 538 -43.81 3.31 26.97
C ALA A 538 -43.61 1.81 26.66
N GLY A 539 -44.62 1.15 26.09
CA GLY A 539 -44.54 -0.26 25.67
C GLY A 539 -43.48 -0.51 24.59
N ALA A 540 -43.38 0.39 23.59
CA ALA A 540 -42.37 0.31 22.54
C ALA A 540 -40.94 0.52 23.09
N THR A 541 -40.78 1.42 24.07
CA THR A 541 -39.48 1.70 24.71
C THR A 541 -39.00 0.53 25.56
N VAL A 542 -39.91 -0.12 26.30
CA VAL A 542 -39.61 -1.35 27.06
C VAL A 542 -39.23 -2.51 26.13
N LEU A 543 -39.93 -2.67 25.00
CA LEU A 543 -39.62 -3.69 24.00
C LEU A 543 -38.25 -3.44 23.33
N TYR A 544 -37.91 -2.17 23.08
CA TYR A 544 -36.62 -1.75 22.52
C TYR A 544 -35.44 -2.05 23.48
N LEU A 545 -35.59 -1.71 24.76
CA LEU A 545 -34.58 -1.99 25.80
C LEU A 545 -34.40 -3.49 26.06
N ALA A 546 -35.49 -4.28 26.06
CA ALA A 546 -35.45 -5.73 26.25
C ALA A 546 -34.73 -6.46 25.08
N ARG A 547 -34.83 -5.93 23.86
CA ARG A 547 -34.17 -6.50 22.67
C ARG A 547 -32.67 -6.19 22.64
N ARG A 548 -32.27 -5.01 23.14
CA ARG A 548 -30.87 -4.58 23.25
C ARG A 548 -30.06 -5.43 24.23
N ARG A 549 -30.69 -5.96 25.29
CA ARG A 549 -30.05 -6.84 26.29
C ARG A 549 -29.80 -8.28 25.81
N ARG A 550 -30.47 -8.75 24.75
CA ARG A 550 -30.37 -10.15 24.27
C ARG A 550 -29.42 -10.37 23.09
N PHE A 551 -28.85 -9.31 22.51
CA PHE A 551 -28.06 -9.39 21.27
C PHE A 551 -26.74 -8.60 21.30
N ALA A 552 -26.21 -8.27 22.47
CA ALA A 552 -24.82 -7.83 22.57
C ALA A 552 -23.93 -9.07 22.81
N PRO A 553 -23.35 -9.71 21.77
CA PRO A 553 -22.19 -10.53 22.03
C PRO A 553 -21.12 -9.59 22.60
N GLY A 554 -20.59 -9.89 23.78
CA GLY A 554 -19.41 -9.21 24.28
C GLY A 554 -18.27 -9.40 23.26
N PRO A 555 -17.45 -8.37 22.98
CA PRO A 555 -16.28 -8.54 22.14
C PRO A 555 -15.36 -9.54 22.84
N ALA A 556 -15.26 -10.76 22.31
CA ALA A 556 -14.23 -11.69 22.71
C ALA A 556 -12.87 -11.13 22.26
N PRO A 557 -11.80 -11.24 23.08
CA PRO A 557 -10.48 -10.76 22.69
C PRO A 557 -9.97 -11.48 21.44
N ALA A 558 -9.63 -10.68 20.43
CA ALA A 558 -9.26 -11.07 19.05
C ALA A 558 -8.09 -12.06 18.94
N LEU A 559 -7.18 -12.06 19.92
CA LEU A 559 -5.92 -12.81 19.89
C LEU A 559 -6.07 -14.33 20.06
N THR A 560 -7.29 -14.85 20.24
CA THR A 560 -7.53 -16.30 20.36
C THR A 560 -7.77 -17.01 19.02
N ARG A 561 -7.97 -16.26 17.93
CA ARG A 561 -8.10 -16.82 16.58
C ARG A 561 -6.76 -16.74 15.86
N ARG A 562 -6.16 -17.89 15.56
CA ARG A 562 -5.04 -18.00 14.60
C ARG A 562 -5.61 -18.19 13.19
N PRO A 563 -5.77 -17.13 12.38
CA PRO A 563 -6.20 -17.27 10.99
C PRO A 563 -5.23 -18.15 10.22
N ARG A 564 -5.76 -19.02 9.36
CA ARG A 564 -4.97 -19.88 8.48
C ARG A 564 -4.99 -19.40 7.02
N ASP A 565 -5.76 -18.36 6.75
CA ASP A 565 -6.09 -17.84 5.42
C ASP A 565 -5.85 -16.32 5.34
N LEU A 566 -5.54 -15.84 4.13
CA LEU A 566 -5.28 -14.41 3.88
C LEU A 566 -6.44 -13.48 4.30
N PRO A 567 -7.73 -13.83 4.10
CA PRO A 567 -8.84 -13.01 4.59
C PRO A 567 -8.86 -12.88 6.11
N GLY A 568 -8.59 -13.98 6.84
CA GLY A 568 -8.48 -13.97 8.29
C GLY A 568 -7.30 -13.13 8.77
N LEU A 569 -6.14 -13.22 8.10
CA LEU A 569 -4.97 -12.39 8.40
C LEU A 569 -5.25 -10.90 8.19
N ARG A 570 -5.93 -10.54 7.10
CA ARG A 570 -6.34 -9.16 6.82
C ARG A 570 -7.27 -8.61 7.90
N ASP A 571 -8.25 -9.41 8.33
CA ASP A 571 -9.21 -8.98 9.34
C ASP A 571 -8.52 -8.84 10.72
N LEU A 572 -7.58 -9.74 11.06
CA LEU A 572 -6.72 -9.62 12.24
C LEU A 572 -5.85 -8.35 12.19
N ALA A 573 -5.12 -8.12 11.10
CA ALA A 573 -4.26 -6.93 10.95
C ALA A 573 -5.06 -5.63 11.04
N ARG A 574 -6.29 -5.60 10.50
CA ARG A 574 -7.19 -4.43 10.60
C ARG A 574 -7.66 -4.21 12.04
N GLU A 575 -8.08 -5.26 12.73
CA GLU A 575 -8.53 -5.16 14.12
C GLU A 575 -7.39 -4.72 15.06
N THR A 576 -6.20 -5.26 14.86
CA THR A 576 -5.00 -4.86 15.60
C THR A 576 -4.64 -3.40 15.34
N LEU A 577 -4.64 -2.95 14.08
CA LEU A 577 -4.37 -1.56 13.71
C LEU A 577 -5.43 -0.60 14.29
N ASP A 578 -6.72 -0.91 14.12
CA ASP A 578 -7.84 -0.14 14.69
C ASP A 578 -7.68 -0.04 16.24
N GLY A 579 -7.22 -1.11 16.88
CA GLY A 579 -6.94 -1.17 18.31
C GLY A 579 -5.75 -0.32 18.76
N ILE A 580 -4.67 -0.27 17.98
CA ILE A 580 -3.49 0.58 18.24
C ILE A 580 -3.85 2.06 18.05
N GLU A 581 -4.52 2.42 16.95
CA GLU A 581 -4.95 3.80 16.68
C GLU A 581 -5.90 4.33 17.76
N PHE A 582 -6.79 3.48 18.27
CA PHE A 582 -7.70 3.84 19.35
C PHE A 582 -6.94 4.24 20.64
N GLN A 583 -5.84 3.54 20.95
CA GLN A 583 -4.99 3.86 22.11
C GLN A 583 -4.23 5.17 21.91
N GLN A 584 -3.72 5.44 20.70
CA GLN A 584 -3.06 6.71 20.37
C GLN A 584 -4.01 7.90 20.48
N LYS A 585 -5.25 7.78 19.98
CA LYS A 585 -6.26 8.86 19.99
C LYS A 585 -6.79 9.21 21.39
N HIS A 586 -6.91 8.24 22.30
CA HIS A 586 -7.40 8.49 23.67
C HIS A 586 -6.37 9.18 24.58
N THR A 587 -5.09 9.14 24.23
CA THR A 587 -4.02 9.78 25.01
C THR A 587 -3.97 11.29 24.78
N SER A 588 -4.65 11.82 23.75
CA SER A 588 -4.55 13.22 23.31
C SER A 588 -5.84 14.06 23.37
N GLY A 589 -6.91 13.68 24.10
CA GLY A 589 -8.21 14.34 23.92
C GLY A 589 -9.17 14.45 25.12
N TRP A 590 -9.23 15.66 25.67
CA TRP A 590 -10.46 16.38 26.08
C TRP A 590 -11.32 15.79 27.22
N SER A 591 -11.00 16.17 28.46
CA SER A 591 -11.93 16.14 29.60
C SER A 591 -12.91 17.32 29.51
N GLY A 592 -13.99 17.15 28.74
CA GLY A 592 -15.04 18.15 28.57
C GLY A 592 -16.36 17.59 29.07
N LYS A 593 -16.68 17.81 30.34
CA LYS A 593 -18.03 17.57 30.87
C LYS A 593 -19.02 18.45 30.12
N VAL A 594 -19.78 17.87 29.21
CA VAL A 594 -20.99 18.51 28.67
C VAL A 594 -22.04 18.43 29.77
N GLY A 595 -22.18 19.52 30.52
CA GLY A 595 -23.29 19.70 31.45
C GLY A 595 -24.60 19.75 30.67
N LEU A 596 -25.48 18.79 30.94
CA LEU A 596 -26.84 18.77 30.41
C LEU A 596 -27.69 19.74 31.24
N LEU A 597 -28.12 20.83 30.61
CA LEU A 597 -29.18 21.70 31.12
C LEU A 597 -30.48 20.89 31.22
N PHE A 598 -31.10 20.93 32.40
CA PHE A 598 -32.42 20.43 32.84
C PHE A 598 -32.33 19.38 33.95
N GLY A 599 -32.40 19.89 35.18
CA GLY A 599 -32.36 19.13 36.43
C GLY A 599 -33.56 18.19 36.59
N ALA A 600 -33.27 16.89 36.52
CA ALA A 600 -34.00 15.82 37.19
C ALA A 600 -33.07 14.59 37.23
N GLU A 601 -32.35 14.42 38.34
CA GLU A 601 -31.51 13.24 38.60
C GLU A 601 -32.38 12.03 38.92
N THR A 602 -32.67 11.22 37.90
CA THR A 602 -33.00 9.80 38.09
C THR A 602 -31.90 8.99 37.40
N GLY A 603 -30.79 8.83 38.11
CA GLY A 603 -29.61 8.10 37.65
C GLY A 603 -29.81 6.59 37.71
N LEU A 604 -30.29 5.99 36.62
CA LEU A 604 -29.90 4.63 36.23
C LEU A 604 -28.62 4.74 35.39
N SER A 605 -27.50 5.03 36.04
CA SER A 605 -26.18 5.05 35.42
C SER A 605 -25.59 3.64 35.39
N ASP A 606 -25.95 2.84 34.39
CA ASP A 606 -25.07 1.77 33.90
C ASP A 606 -24.02 2.41 32.97
N SER A 607 -23.23 3.33 33.52
CA SER A 607 -22.06 3.89 32.86
C SER A 607 -20.88 2.99 33.20
N ARG A 608 -20.77 1.87 32.47
CA ARG A 608 -19.49 1.15 32.37
C ARG A 608 -18.54 2.02 31.56
N GLU A 609 -17.79 2.85 32.26
CA GLU A 609 -16.59 3.50 31.73
C GLU A 609 -15.56 2.38 31.50
N LEU A 610 -15.56 1.80 30.30
CA LEU A 610 -14.53 0.87 29.84
C LEU A 610 -13.25 1.67 29.58
N THR A 611 -12.60 2.13 30.65
CA THR A 611 -11.26 2.68 30.60
C THR A 611 -10.33 1.52 30.28
N ARG A 612 -10.11 1.24 28.99
CA ARG A 612 -9.09 0.27 28.57
C ARG A 612 -7.76 0.77 29.12
N GLN A 613 -7.15 -0.01 30.01
CA GLN A 613 -5.80 0.31 30.49
C GLN A 613 -4.85 0.39 29.28
N PRO A 614 -3.98 1.42 29.20
CA PRO A 614 -2.96 1.46 28.17
C PRO A 614 -2.06 0.23 28.32
N ARG A 615 -1.81 -0.46 27.20
CA ARG A 615 -0.93 -1.65 27.19
C ARG A 615 0.46 -1.29 27.71
N SER A 616 1.01 -2.18 28.53
CA SER A 616 2.40 -2.08 28.99
C SER A 616 3.38 -2.48 27.87
N TYR A 617 4.64 -2.05 27.99
CA TYR A 617 5.68 -2.40 27.02
C TYR A 617 5.83 -3.92 26.80
N PRO A 618 5.92 -4.78 27.84
CA PRO A 618 6.00 -6.22 27.65
C PRO A 618 4.77 -6.83 26.96
N GLN A 619 3.57 -6.28 27.22
CA GLN A 619 2.35 -6.73 26.54
C GLN A 619 2.40 -6.42 25.04
N ILE A 620 2.88 -5.24 24.67
CA ILE A 620 3.01 -4.85 23.25
C ILE A 620 3.99 -5.76 22.52
N VAL A 621 5.16 -6.03 23.12
CA VAL A 621 6.17 -6.94 22.55
C VAL A 621 5.60 -8.35 22.36
N HIS A 622 4.86 -8.86 23.34
CA HIS A 622 4.22 -10.17 23.25
C HIS A 622 3.15 -10.23 22.13
N GLU A 623 2.24 -9.24 22.09
CA GLU A 623 1.21 -9.15 21.05
C GLU A 623 1.82 -9.02 19.64
N PHE A 624 2.92 -8.27 19.53
CA PHE A 624 3.65 -8.11 18.28
C PHE A 624 4.28 -9.42 17.81
N GLY A 625 4.94 -10.16 18.71
CA GLY A 625 5.50 -11.48 18.42
C GLY A 625 4.45 -12.50 17.95
N GLU A 626 3.28 -12.57 18.62
CA GLU A 626 2.18 -13.46 18.20
C GLU A 626 1.58 -13.05 16.85
N PHE A 627 1.50 -11.75 16.58
CA PHE A 627 1.06 -11.24 15.28
C PHE A 627 2.05 -11.62 14.15
N LEU A 628 3.35 -11.49 14.40
CA LEU A 628 4.40 -11.89 13.45
C LEU A 628 4.36 -13.40 13.17
N ARG A 629 4.27 -14.24 14.20
CA ARG A 629 4.11 -15.70 14.04
C ARG A 629 2.91 -16.05 13.18
N THR A 630 1.76 -15.46 13.48
CA THR A 630 0.52 -15.69 12.73
C THR A 630 0.64 -15.24 11.27
N THR A 631 1.30 -14.11 11.04
CA THR A 631 1.55 -13.58 9.70
C THR A 631 2.43 -14.55 8.93
N ILE A 632 3.58 -14.94 9.48
CA ILE A 632 4.56 -15.83 8.85
C ILE A 632 3.96 -17.22 8.58
N ASP A 633 3.24 -17.80 9.54
CA ASP A 633 2.54 -19.09 9.38
C ASP A 633 1.53 -19.06 8.22
N CYS A 634 0.95 -17.90 7.93
CA CYS A 634 0.00 -17.71 6.84
C CYS A 634 0.72 -17.49 5.51
N VAL A 635 1.72 -16.60 5.46
CA VAL A 635 2.40 -16.22 4.20
C VAL A 635 3.45 -17.23 3.74
N SER A 636 4.10 -17.96 4.64
CA SER A 636 5.10 -19.01 4.29
C SER A 636 4.52 -20.17 3.48
N ARG A 637 3.19 -20.32 3.46
CA ARG A 637 2.49 -21.34 2.66
C ARG A 637 2.35 -20.93 1.19
N LEU A 638 2.63 -19.67 0.87
CA LEU A 638 2.57 -19.17 -0.51
C LEU A 638 3.89 -19.48 -1.22
N PRO A 639 3.87 -20.01 -2.44
CA PRO A 639 5.08 -20.48 -3.14
C PRO A 639 6.01 -19.34 -3.57
N ASP A 640 5.49 -18.11 -3.70
CA ASP A 640 6.23 -16.93 -4.15
C ASP A 640 6.85 -16.11 -3.01
N ILE A 641 6.76 -16.59 -1.76
CA ILE A 641 7.36 -15.93 -0.60
C ILE A 641 8.74 -16.51 -0.30
N ALA A 642 9.70 -15.64 -0.05
CA ALA A 642 11.05 -15.99 0.38
C ALA A 642 11.13 -16.08 1.90
N THR A 643 12.11 -16.84 2.40
CA THR A 643 12.55 -16.78 3.79
C THR A 643 13.77 -15.88 3.90
N PRO A 644 13.81 -14.91 4.83
CA PRO A 644 12.77 -14.54 5.80
C PRO A 644 11.55 -13.86 5.14
N SER A 645 10.35 -14.22 5.62
CA SER A 645 9.05 -13.80 5.05
C SER A 645 8.66 -12.39 5.47
N VAL A 646 9.04 -11.97 6.67
CA VAL A 646 8.79 -10.63 7.21
C VAL A 646 10.12 -10.04 7.65
N VAL A 647 10.42 -8.84 7.15
CA VAL A 647 11.65 -8.12 7.47
C VAL A 647 11.33 -6.72 7.95
N ILE A 648 11.94 -6.31 9.05
CA ILE A 648 11.85 -4.95 9.54
C ILE A 648 13.21 -4.30 9.41
N VAL A 649 13.24 -3.17 8.72
CA VAL A 649 14.43 -2.39 8.45
C VAL A 649 14.33 -1.07 9.21
N LEU A 650 15.27 -0.84 10.11
CA LEU A 650 15.43 0.42 10.82
C LEU A 650 16.64 1.16 10.24
N ASP A 651 16.41 2.27 9.58
CA ASP A 651 17.48 3.11 9.03
C ASP A 651 17.72 4.35 9.90
N GLU A 652 18.87 4.99 9.70
CA GLU A 652 19.23 6.27 10.32
C GLU A 652 19.34 6.25 11.85
N LEU A 653 19.74 5.13 12.47
CA LEU A 653 20.10 5.11 13.90
C LEU A 653 21.24 6.10 14.19
N ASP A 654 22.04 6.44 13.18
CA ASP A 654 23.10 7.45 13.23
C ASP A 654 22.61 8.91 13.36
N LYS A 655 21.30 9.14 13.39
CA LYS A 655 20.69 10.42 13.82
C LYS A 655 20.79 10.65 15.32
N ILE A 656 20.91 9.58 16.10
CA ILE A 656 21.14 9.69 17.54
C ILE A 656 22.59 10.11 17.73
N LEU A 657 22.78 11.36 18.19
CA LEU A 657 24.07 12.04 18.17
C LEU A 657 25.01 11.53 19.27
N SER A 658 24.47 11.07 20.41
CA SER A 658 25.27 10.53 21.50
C SER A 658 25.33 8.99 21.41
N PRO A 659 26.52 8.40 21.55
CA PRO A 659 26.66 6.95 21.66
C PRO A 659 25.81 6.37 22.80
N GLU A 660 25.71 7.08 23.92
CA GLU A 660 24.96 6.64 25.09
C GLU A 660 23.45 6.52 24.78
N GLU A 661 22.82 7.51 24.12
CA GLU A 661 21.40 7.42 23.72
C GLU A 661 21.16 6.31 22.68
N ALA A 662 22.13 6.05 21.80
CA ALA A 662 22.01 4.98 20.81
C ALA A 662 22.07 3.59 21.48
N GLN A 663 22.87 3.45 22.54
CA GLN A 663 22.90 2.25 23.36
C GLN A 663 21.59 2.05 24.12
N ASP A 664 21.04 3.12 24.70
CA ASP A 664 19.75 3.08 25.40
C ASP A 664 18.64 2.63 24.45
N PHE A 665 18.60 3.15 23.22
CA PHE A 665 17.68 2.68 22.17
C PHE A 665 17.81 1.19 21.89
N VAL A 666 19.04 0.70 21.66
CA VAL A 666 19.25 -0.72 21.37
C VAL A 666 18.83 -1.58 22.56
N ASN A 667 19.10 -1.17 23.79
CA ASN A 667 18.68 -1.89 25.00
C ASN A 667 17.16 -1.92 25.18
N GLU A 668 16.48 -0.80 24.94
CA GLU A 668 15.02 -0.72 25.05
C GLU A 668 14.35 -1.59 23.98
N VAL A 669 14.86 -1.55 22.73
CA VAL A 669 14.33 -2.30 21.59
C VAL A 669 14.81 -3.76 21.56
N LYS A 670 15.80 -4.15 22.37
CA LYS A 670 16.38 -5.51 22.42
C LYS A 670 15.34 -6.62 22.58
N ALA A 671 14.26 -6.35 23.31
CA ALA A 671 13.15 -7.30 23.47
C ALA A 671 12.47 -7.68 22.13
N LEU A 672 12.52 -6.80 21.13
CA LEU A 672 12.04 -7.04 19.78
C LEU A 672 13.04 -7.80 18.92
N PHE A 673 14.34 -7.51 19.06
CA PHE A 673 15.40 -8.20 18.31
C PHE A 673 15.52 -9.68 18.72
N ASN A 674 15.31 -9.96 20.01
CA ASN A 674 15.36 -11.33 20.56
C ASN A 674 14.04 -12.10 20.43
N LEU A 675 13.12 -11.66 19.56
CA LEU A 675 11.91 -12.42 19.25
C LEU A 675 12.28 -13.69 18.47
N ASP A 676 12.24 -14.84 19.13
CA ASP A 676 12.43 -16.15 18.50
C ASP A 676 11.23 -16.52 17.62
N VAL A 677 11.20 -15.94 16.43
CA VAL A 677 10.18 -16.14 15.39
C VAL A 677 10.88 -16.54 14.09
N PRO A 678 10.87 -17.83 13.72
CA PRO A 678 11.41 -18.27 12.44
C PRO A 678 10.71 -17.56 11.28
N GLY A 679 11.47 -17.09 10.30
CA GLY A 679 10.96 -16.33 9.16
C GLY A 679 10.87 -14.81 9.38
N PHE A 680 11.37 -14.31 10.51
CA PHE A 680 11.40 -12.89 10.87
C PHE A 680 12.84 -12.37 10.97
N LEU A 681 13.15 -11.26 10.29
CA LEU A 681 14.48 -10.65 10.29
C LEU A 681 14.41 -9.15 10.63
N PHE A 682 15.28 -8.69 11.53
CA PHE A 682 15.57 -7.28 11.74
C PHE A 682 16.86 -6.88 11.02
N LEU A 683 16.83 -5.77 10.28
CA LEU A 683 18.00 -5.13 9.69
C LEU A 683 18.10 -3.71 10.26
N VAL A 684 19.21 -3.37 10.92
CA VAL A 684 19.37 -2.05 11.56
C VAL A 684 20.62 -1.36 11.07
N SER A 685 20.48 -0.19 10.45
CA SER A 685 21.60 0.67 10.03
C SER A 685 22.21 1.37 11.23
N VAL A 686 23.52 1.23 11.46
CA VAL A 686 24.26 1.83 12.58
C VAL A 686 25.44 2.65 12.05
N SER A 687 25.78 3.76 12.71
CA SER A 687 27.01 4.50 12.37
C SER A 687 28.26 3.72 12.79
N GLU A 688 29.32 3.82 12.01
CA GLU A 688 30.64 3.34 12.41
C GLU A 688 31.20 4.12 13.60
N ASP A 689 30.93 5.42 13.73
CA ASP A 689 31.40 6.23 14.87
C ASP A 689 30.81 5.76 16.20
N ALA A 690 29.53 5.36 16.19
CA ALA A 690 28.87 4.76 17.33
C ALA A 690 29.60 3.46 17.68
N LEU A 691 29.74 2.54 16.73
CA LEU A 691 30.44 1.26 16.91
C LEU A 691 31.89 1.41 17.40
N ALA A 692 32.66 2.33 16.82
CA ALA A 692 34.07 2.56 17.13
C ALA A 692 34.28 3.21 18.50
N SER A 693 33.38 4.11 18.93
CA SER A 693 33.40 4.67 20.29
C SER A 693 33.16 3.60 21.37
N PHE A 694 32.43 2.53 21.02
CA PHE A 694 32.18 1.38 21.88
C PHE A 694 33.34 0.37 21.90
N GLU A 695 33.99 0.12 20.75
CA GLU A 695 35.14 -0.81 20.66
C GLU A 695 36.36 -0.31 21.44
N ARG A 696 36.59 1.01 21.50
CA ARG A 696 37.78 1.60 22.14
C ARG A 696 37.80 1.52 23.66
N ARG A 697 36.68 1.23 24.33
CA ARG A 697 36.57 1.33 25.81
C ARG A 697 36.75 0.03 26.58
N GLY A 698 36.91 -1.13 25.92
CA GLY A 698 37.38 -2.37 26.56
C GLY A 698 36.54 -2.98 27.70
N LEU A 699 35.43 -2.39 28.15
CA LEU A 699 34.54 -2.84 29.23
C LEU A 699 33.09 -2.34 28.98
N PRO A 700 32.10 -2.69 29.83
CA PRO A 700 30.95 -3.60 29.64
C PRO A 700 29.90 -3.23 28.56
N VAL A 701 30.19 -2.26 27.69
CA VAL A 701 29.25 -1.77 26.65
C VAL A 701 29.23 -2.68 25.40
N ARG A 702 30.28 -3.49 25.23
CA ARG A 702 30.38 -4.55 24.24
C ARG A 702 29.17 -5.51 24.31
N ASP A 703 28.61 -5.71 25.50
CA ASP A 703 27.47 -6.60 25.70
C ASP A 703 26.20 -6.12 24.98
N ALA A 704 25.88 -4.82 24.92
CA ALA A 704 24.55 -4.39 24.46
C ALA A 704 24.32 -4.65 22.96
N PHE A 705 25.23 -4.22 22.09
CA PHE A 705 25.16 -4.47 20.65
C PHE A 705 25.49 -5.94 20.31
N ASP A 706 26.52 -6.54 20.92
CA ASP A 706 26.89 -7.95 20.65
C ASP A 706 25.83 -8.94 21.17
N SER A 707 24.98 -8.56 22.13
CA SER A 707 23.86 -9.39 22.62
C SER A 707 22.49 -8.99 22.08
N ALA A 708 22.39 -7.89 21.33
CA ALA A 708 21.17 -7.46 20.66
C ALA A 708 21.14 -7.88 19.19
N PHE A 709 22.31 -7.95 18.54
CA PHE A 709 22.44 -8.39 17.15
C PHE A 709 23.09 -9.77 17.10
N ASP A 710 22.48 -10.69 16.35
CA ASP A 710 23.08 -11.99 16.08
C ASP A 710 24.36 -11.84 15.23
N MET A 711 24.44 -10.77 14.43
CA MET A 711 25.63 -10.44 13.65
C MET A 711 25.70 -8.95 13.25
N ILE A 712 26.92 -8.47 13.01
CA ILE A 712 27.19 -7.13 12.47
C ILE A 712 27.83 -7.26 11.08
N PHE A 713 27.13 -6.77 10.06
CA PHE A 713 27.63 -6.63 8.70
C PHE A 713 28.29 -5.25 8.53
N ARG A 714 29.61 -5.24 8.30
CA ARG A 714 30.36 -4.01 8.01
C ARG A 714 30.36 -3.74 6.51
N LEU A 715 29.92 -2.53 6.16
CA LEU A 715 29.98 -1.98 4.82
C LEU A 715 31.31 -1.23 4.68
N ASP A 716 32.24 -1.87 4.00
CA ASP A 716 33.57 -1.31 3.73
C ASP A 716 33.51 -0.20 2.68
N HIS A 717 34.54 0.63 2.62
CA HIS A 717 34.73 1.60 1.54
C HIS A 717 34.87 0.89 0.18
N LEU A 718 34.41 1.56 -0.89
CA LEU A 718 34.63 1.08 -2.24
C LEU A 718 36.13 0.98 -2.51
N ARG A 719 36.55 -0.13 -3.14
CA ARG A 719 37.85 -0.24 -3.78
C ARG A 719 37.78 0.25 -5.22
N LEU A 720 38.93 0.47 -5.85
CA LEU A 720 39.01 0.95 -7.22
C LEU A 720 38.16 0.13 -8.22
N PRO A 721 38.11 -1.21 -8.17
CA PRO A 721 37.23 -1.99 -9.05
C PRO A 721 35.74 -1.71 -8.84
N ASP A 722 35.30 -1.55 -7.59
CA ASP A 722 33.90 -1.22 -7.28
C ASP A 722 33.56 0.23 -7.70
N ALA A 723 34.48 1.18 -7.49
CA ALA A 723 34.33 2.56 -7.94
C ALA A 723 34.21 2.65 -9.47
N SER A 724 35.06 1.89 -10.19
CA SER A 724 34.99 1.75 -11.64
C SER A 724 33.66 1.17 -12.09
N ALA A 725 33.16 0.11 -11.43
CA ALA A 725 31.85 -0.46 -11.75
C ALA A 725 30.69 0.53 -11.52
N VAL A 726 30.74 1.32 -10.44
CA VAL A 726 29.73 2.35 -10.11
C VAL A 726 29.70 3.46 -11.17
N LEU A 727 30.87 3.94 -11.62
CA LEU A 727 30.96 4.99 -12.65
C LEU A 727 30.68 4.44 -14.05
N GLY A 728 31.18 3.25 -14.37
CA GLY A 728 30.98 2.58 -15.66
C GLY A 728 29.53 2.19 -15.96
N ALA A 729 28.68 2.05 -14.93
CA ALA A 729 27.23 1.90 -15.11
C ALA A 729 26.49 3.23 -15.33
N ARG A 730 27.16 4.38 -15.17
CA ARG A 730 26.55 5.72 -15.20
C ARG A 730 27.01 6.58 -16.37
N VAL A 731 28.29 6.51 -16.71
CA VAL A 731 28.92 7.31 -17.75
C VAL A 731 29.58 6.38 -18.75
N LEU A 732 29.15 6.46 -20.01
CA LEU A 732 29.78 5.73 -21.10
C LEU A 732 31.05 6.49 -21.51
N GLY A 733 32.19 5.80 -21.51
CA GLY A 733 33.45 6.29 -22.08
C GLY A 733 34.26 7.25 -21.21
N LEU A 734 34.07 7.23 -19.90
CA LEU A 734 34.94 7.93 -18.94
C LEU A 734 36.31 7.25 -18.90
N PRO A 735 37.43 7.93 -19.25
CA PRO A 735 38.75 7.28 -19.26
C PRO A 735 39.23 6.89 -17.86
N GLU A 736 39.99 5.80 -17.78
CA GLU A 736 40.44 5.19 -16.53
C GLU A 736 41.25 6.12 -15.60
N PRO A 737 42.14 7.01 -16.10
CA PRO A 737 42.82 7.98 -15.24
C PRO A 737 41.85 8.89 -14.46
N PHE A 738 40.73 9.28 -15.07
CA PHE A 738 39.71 10.10 -14.41
C PHE A 738 38.89 9.30 -13.41
N VAL A 739 38.68 7.99 -13.62
CA VAL A 739 38.08 7.08 -12.63
C VAL A 739 38.99 6.97 -11.40
N CYS A 740 40.30 6.80 -11.60
CA CYS A 740 41.28 6.73 -10.51
C CYS A 740 41.36 8.05 -9.73
N LEU A 741 41.34 9.19 -10.42
CA LEU A 741 41.26 10.51 -9.80
C LEU A 741 39.98 10.66 -8.96
N CYS A 742 38.83 10.26 -9.50
CA CYS A 742 37.55 10.28 -8.77
C CYS A 742 37.62 9.40 -7.52
N HIS A 743 38.21 8.21 -7.64
CA HIS A 743 38.36 7.25 -6.53
C HIS A 743 39.19 7.83 -5.38
N CYS A 744 40.39 8.35 -5.70
CA CYS A 744 41.28 8.99 -4.72
C CYS A 744 40.57 10.15 -4.02
N LEU A 745 40.03 11.09 -4.78
CA LEU A 745 39.35 12.26 -4.21
C LEU A 745 38.06 11.91 -3.47
N ALA A 746 37.38 10.81 -3.78
CA ALA A 746 36.15 10.43 -3.10
C ALA A 746 36.36 9.79 -1.73
N GLY A 747 37.55 9.26 -1.44
CA GLY A 747 37.80 8.49 -0.22
C GLY A 747 37.06 7.16 -0.18
N GLY A 748 36.69 6.59 -1.34
CA GLY A 748 35.98 5.31 -1.42
C GLY A 748 34.50 5.36 -1.01
N LEU A 749 33.91 6.54 -0.85
CA LEU A 749 32.48 6.67 -0.53
C LEU A 749 31.65 6.84 -1.83
N PRO A 750 30.63 5.99 -2.09
CA PRO A 750 29.83 6.09 -3.33
C PRO A 750 29.19 7.47 -3.56
N ARG A 751 28.70 8.11 -2.48
CA ARG A 751 28.09 9.45 -2.56
C ARG A 751 29.11 10.50 -3.00
N GLU A 752 30.30 10.47 -2.41
CA GLU A 752 31.39 11.39 -2.78
C GLU A 752 31.95 11.06 -4.16
N LEU A 753 32.00 9.79 -4.56
CA LEU A 753 32.43 9.35 -5.88
C LEU A 753 31.56 9.96 -6.98
N ILE A 754 30.22 9.94 -6.80
CA ILE A 754 29.29 10.57 -7.74
C ILE A 754 29.46 12.10 -7.71
N ARG A 755 29.66 12.70 -6.53
CA ARG A 755 29.89 14.15 -6.39
C ARG A 755 31.14 14.58 -7.15
N VAL A 756 32.26 13.90 -6.94
CA VAL A 756 33.53 14.18 -7.61
C VAL A 756 33.44 13.91 -9.10
N ALA A 757 32.81 12.80 -9.52
CA ALA A 757 32.62 12.51 -10.95
C ALA A 757 31.82 13.60 -11.68
N ARG A 758 30.84 14.24 -11.02
CA ARG A 758 30.12 15.39 -11.58
C ARG A 758 31.03 16.62 -11.76
N LEU A 759 31.94 16.85 -10.82
CA LEU A 759 32.93 17.93 -10.92
C LEU A 759 33.96 17.66 -12.02
N VAL A 760 34.47 16.43 -12.08
CA VAL A 760 35.43 15.98 -13.12
C VAL A 760 34.83 16.11 -14.51
N THR A 761 33.58 15.65 -14.70
CA THR A 761 32.89 15.66 -16.00
C THR A 761 32.21 16.99 -16.36
N ALA A 762 32.42 18.05 -15.56
CA ALA A 762 31.76 19.34 -15.76
C ALA A 762 32.17 20.03 -17.06
N GLU A 763 33.44 19.96 -17.44
CA GLU A 763 33.96 20.46 -18.72
C GLU A 763 35.12 19.58 -19.18
N PRO A 764 35.31 19.40 -20.50
CA PRO A 764 36.43 18.65 -21.06
C PRO A 764 37.77 19.34 -20.78
N GLY A 765 38.87 18.59 -20.85
CA GLY A 765 40.22 19.12 -20.59
C GLY A 765 41.27 18.04 -20.39
N SER A 766 42.53 18.44 -20.22
CA SER A 766 43.59 17.51 -19.83
C SER A 766 43.42 17.04 -18.37
N LEU A 767 43.99 15.90 -18.03
CA LEU A 767 43.95 15.30 -16.70
C LEU A 767 44.50 16.28 -15.67
N ASP A 768 45.62 16.93 -15.98
CA ASP A 768 46.20 17.97 -15.14
C ASP A 768 45.24 19.15 -14.92
N ALA A 769 44.68 19.70 -15.99
CA ALA A 769 43.76 20.84 -15.90
C ALA A 769 42.48 20.50 -15.11
N VAL A 770 41.93 19.31 -15.31
CA VAL A 770 40.76 18.82 -14.58
C VAL A 770 41.11 18.58 -13.12
N CYS A 771 42.24 17.93 -12.84
CA CYS A 771 42.72 17.68 -11.48
C CYS A 771 42.91 19.01 -10.73
N ARG A 772 43.58 19.99 -11.35
CA ARG A 772 43.77 21.35 -10.82
C ARG A 772 42.44 22.00 -10.43
N ARG A 773 41.45 21.96 -11.31
CA ARG A 773 40.13 22.55 -11.07
C ARG A 773 39.37 21.86 -9.94
N VAL A 774 39.38 20.53 -9.88
CA VAL A 774 38.67 19.79 -8.83
C VAL A 774 39.34 20.00 -7.47
N VAL A 775 40.67 20.03 -7.44
CA VAL A 775 41.45 20.36 -6.23
C VAL A 775 41.19 21.79 -5.78
N ASP A 776 41.10 22.75 -6.70
CA ASP A 776 40.76 24.16 -6.39
C ASP A 776 39.39 24.28 -5.70
N GLU A 777 38.38 23.58 -6.21
CA GLU A 777 37.04 23.56 -5.61
C GLU A 777 37.05 22.91 -4.22
N ASP A 778 37.81 21.84 -4.04
CA ASP A 778 37.93 21.15 -2.75
C ASP A 778 38.72 21.99 -1.71
N LEU A 779 39.76 22.71 -2.14
CA LEU A 779 40.50 23.67 -1.32
C LEU A 779 39.61 24.82 -0.82
N LYS A 780 38.81 25.41 -1.70
CA LYS A 780 37.84 26.47 -1.34
C LYS A 780 36.86 25.98 -0.28
N GLY A 781 36.35 24.75 -0.44
CA GLY A 781 35.50 24.09 0.54
C GLY A 781 36.18 23.89 1.89
N LYS A 782 37.42 23.36 1.91
CA LYS A 782 38.17 23.12 3.16
C LYS A 782 38.53 24.41 3.89
N LEU A 783 38.91 25.47 3.16
CA LEU A 783 39.21 26.78 3.74
C LEU A 783 37.98 27.41 4.41
N ALA A 784 36.80 27.33 3.78
CA ALA A 784 35.55 27.79 4.38
C ALA A 784 35.20 27.02 5.67
N GLY A 785 35.46 25.70 5.67
CA GLY A 785 35.34 24.85 6.87
C GLY A 785 36.29 25.27 7.98
N LEU A 786 37.57 25.48 7.68
CA LEU A 786 38.58 25.93 8.64
C LEU A 786 38.20 27.24 9.33
N ARG A 787 37.75 28.25 8.55
CA ARG A 787 37.27 29.52 9.08
C ARG A 787 36.11 29.34 10.06
N THR A 788 35.23 28.39 9.80
CA THR A 788 34.07 28.09 10.68
C THR A 788 34.49 27.41 11.97
N VAL A 789 35.44 26.45 11.92
CA VAL A 789 35.95 25.76 13.11
C VAL A 789 36.70 26.73 14.01
N VAL A 790 37.63 27.51 13.44
CA VAL A 790 38.40 28.53 14.16
C VAL A 790 37.50 29.60 14.78
N ALA A 791 36.38 29.97 14.15
CA ALA A 791 35.44 30.95 14.69
C ALA A 791 34.55 30.42 15.82
N ARG A 792 34.35 29.10 15.92
CA ARG A 792 33.46 28.48 16.92
C ARG A 792 34.18 28.04 18.19
N GLU A 793 35.45 27.65 18.07
CA GLU A 793 36.23 27.17 19.20
C GLU A 793 37.03 28.30 19.86
N ALA A 794 37.24 28.19 21.17
CA ALA A 794 37.95 29.19 21.97
C ALA A 794 39.48 28.97 21.88
N TYR A 795 40.05 29.11 20.68
CA TYR A 795 41.50 29.08 20.48
C TYR A 795 42.14 30.44 20.76
N ASP A 796 43.47 30.47 20.91
CA ASP A 796 44.22 31.72 20.80
C ASP A 796 43.99 32.35 19.41
N HIS A 797 43.29 33.48 19.40
CA HIS A 797 42.92 34.20 18.18
C HIS A 797 44.12 34.60 17.32
N ALA A 798 45.28 34.91 17.91
CA ALA A 798 46.47 35.29 17.14
C ALA A 798 47.01 34.10 16.36
N ARG A 799 47.24 32.97 17.04
CA ARG A 799 47.75 31.72 16.44
C ARG A 799 46.77 31.09 15.46
N ALA A 800 45.48 31.09 15.78
CA ALA A 800 44.47 30.56 14.87
C ALA A 800 44.34 31.42 13.60
N SER A 801 44.52 32.75 13.71
CA SER A 801 44.57 33.66 12.56
C SER A 801 45.84 33.46 11.73
N GLU A 802 46.99 33.14 12.34
CA GLU A 802 48.22 32.77 11.63
C GLU A 802 48.03 31.50 10.80
N LEU A 803 47.40 30.47 11.36
CA LEU A 803 47.06 29.24 10.62
C LEU A 803 46.13 29.51 9.44
N VAL A 804 45.04 30.26 9.65
CA VAL A 804 44.10 30.60 8.57
C VAL A 804 44.82 31.40 7.49
N ARG A 805 45.61 32.42 7.85
CA ARG A 805 46.39 33.23 6.89
C ARG A 805 47.39 32.38 6.11
N HIS A 806 48.09 31.46 6.77
CA HIS A 806 49.03 30.56 6.13
C HIS A 806 48.36 29.67 5.09
N VAL A 807 47.20 29.09 5.44
CA VAL A 807 46.42 28.27 4.51
C VAL A 807 45.88 29.12 3.36
N GLU A 808 45.35 30.31 3.63
CA GLU A 808 44.88 31.24 2.58
C GLU A 808 45.99 31.62 1.59
N ALA A 809 47.20 31.87 2.09
CA ALA A 809 48.34 32.22 1.24
C ALA A 809 48.80 31.07 0.33
N HIS A 810 48.53 29.82 0.70
CA HIS A 810 49.01 28.63 -0.01
C HIS A 810 47.90 27.72 -0.56
N ALA A 811 46.63 28.06 -0.38
CA ALA A 811 45.47 27.34 -0.92
C ALA A 811 45.29 27.59 -2.42
N VAL A 812 46.37 27.34 -3.17
CA VAL A 812 46.46 27.40 -4.62
C VAL A 812 46.54 25.95 -5.11
N PRO A 813 45.86 25.57 -6.21
CA PRO A 813 45.86 24.20 -6.72
C PRO A 813 47.17 23.80 -7.44
N ASP A 814 48.30 24.18 -6.84
CA ASP A 814 49.67 23.95 -7.33
C ASP A 814 50.43 23.05 -6.35
N ALA A 815 51.02 21.97 -6.86
CA ALA A 815 51.68 20.96 -6.02
C ALA A 815 52.82 21.55 -5.17
N PRO A 816 53.82 22.25 -5.74
CA PRO A 816 54.91 22.86 -4.97
C PRO A 816 54.43 23.81 -3.88
N ALA A 817 53.41 24.63 -4.16
CA ALA A 817 52.83 25.55 -3.18
C ALA A 817 52.21 24.80 -1.99
N LEU A 818 51.41 23.77 -2.25
CA LEU A 818 50.75 22.95 -1.23
C LEU A 818 51.75 22.17 -0.38
N LEU A 819 52.77 21.57 -1.01
CA LEU A 819 53.83 20.83 -0.31
C LEU A 819 54.70 21.75 0.54
N THR A 820 55.02 22.95 0.04
CA THR A 820 55.77 23.96 0.81
C THR A 820 54.98 24.42 2.04
N ALA A 821 53.67 24.60 1.90
CA ALA A 821 52.80 24.97 3.00
C ALA A 821 52.77 23.89 4.11
N ALA A 822 52.74 22.63 3.71
CA ALA A 822 52.79 21.49 4.62
C ALA A 822 54.15 21.37 5.33
N ALA A 823 55.25 21.67 4.62
CA ALA A 823 56.61 21.60 5.15
C ALA A 823 56.98 22.75 6.11
N ARG A 824 56.18 23.83 6.14
CA ARG A 824 56.44 25.04 6.96
C ARG A 824 55.23 25.36 7.85
N PRO A 825 54.95 24.55 8.89
CA PRO A 825 53.84 24.80 9.79
C PRO A 825 53.99 26.13 10.54
N PRO A 826 52.95 27.00 10.59
CA PRO A 826 53.03 28.31 11.23
C PRO A 826 52.95 28.26 12.77
N VAL A 827 52.31 27.24 13.34
CA VAL A 827 52.11 27.06 14.79
C VAL A 827 53.13 26.04 15.34
N SER A 828 53.70 26.33 16.51
CA SER A 828 54.83 25.61 17.11
C SER A 828 54.39 24.55 18.15
N PRO A 829 55.28 23.62 18.58
CA PRO A 829 54.94 22.51 19.47
C PRO A 829 54.44 22.91 20.88
N GLY A 830 54.72 24.14 21.33
CA GLY A 830 54.29 24.65 22.64
C GLY A 830 52.88 25.27 22.69
N ASP A 831 52.16 25.29 21.56
CA ASP A 831 50.85 25.90 21.43
C ASP A 831 49.70 24.92 21.79
N ASP A 832 48.48 25.46 21.91
CA ASP A 832 47.24 24.73 22.25
C ASP A 832 47.09 23.40 21.49
N GLU A 833 46.84 22.31 22.21
CA GLU A 833 46.71 20.94 21.66
C GLU A 833 45.57 20.83 20.62
N GLY A 834 44.45 21.52 20.86
CA GLY A 834 43.34 21.58 19.92
C GLY A 834 43.74 22.25 18.61
N LEU A 835 44.43 23.39 18.71
CA LEU A 835 44.94 24.11 17.53
C LEU A 835 46.00 23.29 16.77
N ARG A 836 46.90 22.57 17.48
CA ARG A 836 47.87 21.66 16.85
C ARG A 836 47.19 20.53 16.09
N ARG A 837 46.11 19.96 16.63
CA ARG A 837 45.31 18.94 15.93
C ARG A 837 44.69 19.49 14.65
N VAL A 838 44.11 20.69 14.70
CA VAL A 838 43.53 21.35 13.51
C VAL A 838 44.62 21.69 12.48
N GLN A 839 45.79 22.15 12.93
CA GLN A 839 46.94 22.39 12.04
C GLN A 839 47.39 21.09 11.35
N LEU A 840 47.56 20.01 12.10
CA LEU A 840 47.99 18.72 11.56
C LEU A 840 46.99 18.18 10.54
N GLU A 841 45.69 18.26 10.82
CA GLU A 841 44.65 17.84 9.87
C GLU A 841 44.66 18.72 8.62
N THR A 842 44.74 20.04 8.78
CA THR A 842 44.65 20.99 7.66
C THR A 842 45.87 20.90 6.76
N LEU A 843 47.08 20.96 7.33
CA LEU A 843 48.32 20.85 6.56
C LEU A 843 48.50 19.44 5.98
N GLY A 844 48.06 18.41 6.70
CA GLY A 844 48.04 17.05 6.17
C GLY A 844 47.13 16.92 4.95
N TYR A 845 45.98 17.60 4.98
CA TYR A 845 45.10 17.66 3.82
C TYR A 845 45.73 18.39 2.63
N LEU A 846 46.46 19.49 2.87
CA LEU A 846 47.22 20.17 1.80
C LEU A 846 48.31 19.25 1.23
N TYR A 847 49.03 18.51 2.09
CA TYR A 847 50.03 17.52 1.68
C TYR A 847 49.44 16.41 0.80
N TYR A 848 48.26 15.91 1.18
CA TYR A 848 47.49 14.95 0.40
C TYR A 848 47.10 15.52 -0.97
N LEU A 849 46.53 16.72 -1.03
CA LEU A 849 46.13 17.36 -2.29
C LEU A 849 47.33 17.70 -3.18
N GLY A 850 48.46 18.12 -2.59
CA GLY A 850 49.72 18.32 -3.31
C GLY A 850 50.21 17.03 -3.94
N THR A 851 50.12 15.91 -3.21
CA THR A 851 50.44 14.57 -3.73
C THR A 851 49.51 14.17 -4.87
N ILE A 852 48.20 14.42 -4.77
CA ILE A 852 47.26 14.17 -5.89
C ILE A 852 47.63 14.98 -7.13
N ARG A 853 48.01 16.26 -6.96
CA ARG A 853 48.42 17.12 -8.08
C ARG A 853 49.71 16.65 -8.75
N GLU A 854 50.69 16.14 -7.99
CA GLU A 854 51.91 15.56 -8.56
C GLU A 854 51.63 14.24 -9.29
N VAL A 855 50.82 13.36 -8.69
CA VAL A 855 50.47 12.06 -9.27
C VAL A 855 49.68 12.25 -10.56
N PHE A 856 48.57 12.99 -10.53
CA PHE A 856 47.70 13.21 -11.70
C PHE A 856 48.09 14.46 -12.52
N GLY A 857 49.39 14.76 -12.55
CA GLY A 857 49.96 15.90 -13.29
C GLY A 857 50.19 15.62 -14.78
N GLU A 858 50.97 16.49 -15.43
CA GLU A 858 51.23 16.41 -16.88
C GLU A 858 51.96 15.14 -17.32
N VAL A 859 52.75 14.52 -16.43
CA VAL A 859 53.60 13.35 -16.73
C VAL A 859 52.85 12.02 -16.57
N PHE A 860 51.57 12.04 -16.18
CA PHE A 860 50.82 10.82 -15.93
C PHE A 860 50.67 9.96 -17.20
N GLY A 861 51.22 8.74 -17.17
CA GLY A 861 51.25 7.77 -18.25
C GLY A 861 50.55 6.45 -17.91
N GLU A 862 50.65 5.48 -18.84
CA GLU A 862 50.17 4.12 -18.62
C GLU A 862 50.96 3.39 -17.53
N ALA A 863 52.24 3.71 -17.36
CA ALA A 863 53.10 3.11 -16.34
C ALA A 863 52.67 3.52 -14.93
N GLU A 864 52.33 4.81 -14.73
CA GLU A 864 51.79 5.34 -13.48
C GLU A 864 50.40 4.77 -13.19
N LEU A 865 49.55 4.65 -14.22
CA LEU A 865 48.23 4.02 -14.09
C LEU A 865 48.36 2.56 -13.63
N ALA A 866 49.19 1.76 -14.30
CA ALA A 866 49.42 0.37 -13.94
C ALA A 866 50.04 0.24 -12.54
N ARG A 867 51.00 1.12 -12.19
CA ARG A 867 51.59 1.16 -10.85
C ARG A 867 50.52 1.36 -9.78
N GLY A 868 49.67 2.37 -9.91
CA GLY A 868 48.66 2.65 -8.88
C GLY A 868 47.51 1.66 -8.85
N ARG A 869 47.14 1.06 -9.99
CA ARG A 869 46.02 0.11 -10.08
C ARG A 869 46.41 -1.31 -9.64
N ASP A 870 47.58 -1.76 -10.06
CA ASP A 870 47.97 -3.18 -9.98
C ASP A 870 48.89 -3.45 -8.77
N SER A 871 49.47 -2.42 -8.14
CA SER A 871 50.24 -2.59 -6.90
C SER A 871 49.32 -2.90 -5.72
N GLU A 872 49.78 -3.77 -4.82
CA GLU A 872 49.20 -3.95 -3.48
C GLU A 872 50.03 -3.18 -2.45
N GLY A 873 49.40 -2.68 -1.38
CA GLY A 873 50.08 -1.93 -0.31
C GLY A 873 50.27 -0.45 -0.63
N ASP A 874 51.38 0.13 -0.16
CA ASP A 874 51.56 1.60 -0.06
C ASP A 874 51.54 2.33 -1.40
N GLY A 875 51.92 1.67 -2.50
CA GLY A 875 51.91 2.26 -3.84
C GLY A 875 50.55 2.28 -4.54
N SER A 876 49.50 1.71 -3.95
CA SER A 876 48.19 1.55 -4.61
C SER A 876 47.31 2.81 -4.55
N PHE A 877 46.43 2.99 -5.54
CA PHE A 877 45.39 4.04 -5.50
C PHE A 877 44.37 3.81 -4.39
N ASP A 878 44.16 2.56 -3.97
CA ASP A 878 43.32 2.25 -2.81
C ASP A 878 43.95 2.81 -1.51
N THR A 879 45.28 2.74 -1.37
CA THR A 879 46.00 3.35 -0.23
C THR A 879 45.87 4.87 -0.26
N LEU A 880 46.11 5.52 -1.41
CA LEU A 880 45.94 6.96 -1.52
C LEU A 880 44.49 7.39 -1.21
N THR A 881 43.51 6.60 -1.65
CA THR A 881 42.10 6.81 -1.33
C THR A 881 41.81 6.70 0.17
N SER A 882 42.45 5.75 0.86
CA SER A 882 42.27 5.53 2.30
C SER A 882 42.70 6.74 3.16
N VAL A 883 43.64 7.56 2.67
CA VAL A 883 44.12 8.77 3.38
C VAL A 883 42.95 9.69 3.76
N ARG A 884 41.97 9.85 2.86
CA ARG A 884 40.80 10.71 3.11
C ARG A 884 39.96 10.21 4.29
N GLN A 885 39.91 8.90 4.49
CA GLN A 885 39.22 8.23 5.60
C GLN A 885 40.00 8.42 6.90
N LEU A 886 41.34 8.31 6.81
CA LEU A 886 42.24 8.43 7.95
C LEU A 886 42.24 9.82 8.58
N PHE A 887 41.98 10.90 7.83
CA PHE A 887 41.90 12.25 8.43
C PHE A 887 40.84 12.38 9.53
N ALA A 888 39.71 11.68 9.39
CA ALA A 888 38.66 11.68 10.42
C ALA A 888 39.06 10.89 11.68
N VAL A 889 39.92 9.88 11.52
CA VAL A 889 40.30 8.94 12.58
C VAL A 889 41.57 9.38 13.29
N ASN A 890 42.64 9.61 12.53
CA ASN A 890 43.96 9.99 13.01
C ASN A 890 44.74 10.72 11.88
N ALA A 891 44.82 12.05 11.98
CA ALA A 891 45.51 12.89 11.00
C ALA A 891 47.01 12.57 10.85
N ARG A 892 47.69 12.13 11.93
CA ARG A 892 49.10 11.72 11.86
C ARG A 892 49.25 10.45 11.03
N LEU A 893 48.36 9.48 11.22
CA LEU A 893 48.38 8.25 10.43
C LEU A 893 48.08 8.54 8.96
N ALA A 894 47.15 9.45 8.67
CA ALA A 894 46.89 9.92 7.30
C ALA A 894 48.17 10.50 6.68
N TRP A 895 48.90 11.34 7.41
CA TRP A 895 50.17 11.91 6.96
C TRP A 895 51.25 10.86 6.67
N LEU A 896 51.42 9.89 7.57
CA LEU A 896 52.38 8.80 7.37
C LEU A 896 52.00 7.93 6.17
N THR A 897 50.71 7.72 5.95
CA THR A 897 50.20 6.97 4.79
C THR A 897 50.48 7.71 3.48
N VAL A 898 50.30 9.04 3.44
CA VAL A 898 50.73 9.86 2.27
C VAL A 898 52.24 9.76 2.06
N SER A 899 53.02 9.77 3.14
CA SER A 899 54.49 9.71 3.05
C SER A 899 54.96 8.35 2.52
N ALA A 900 54.40 7.25 3.02
CA ALA A 900 54.68 5.90 2.52
C ALA A 900 54.28 5.74 1.04
N PHE A 901 53.12 6.29 0.65
CA PHE A 901 52.71 6.33 -0.76
C PHE A 901 53.71 7.11 -1.61
N ARG A 902 54.15 8.29 -1.16
CA ARG A 902 55.13 9.12 -1.88
C ARG A 902 56.47 8.42 -2.02
N GLU A 903 56.97 7.79 -0.97
CA GLU A 903 58.19 6.99 -1.00
C GLU A 903 58.07 5.83 -2.00
N ALA A 904 56.94 5.11 -2.00
CA ALA A 904 56.67 4.04 -2.97
C ALA A 904 56.59 4.54 -4.42
N TRP A 905 56.26 5.81 -4.62
CA TRP A 905 56.21 6.48 -5.93
C TRP A 905 57.50 7.23 -6.30
N GLY A 906 58.50 7.26 -5.41
CA GLY A 906 59.76 8.00 -5.61
C GLY A 906 59.62 9.52 -5.51
N LEU A 907 58.59 10.00 -4.79
CA LEU A 907 58.32 11.42 -4.52
C LEU A 907 58.89 11.82 -3.15
N ASP A 908 59.31 13.08 -3.01
CA ASP A 908 59.87 13.58 -1.75
C ASP A 908 58.82 13.62 -0.64
N ALA A 909 59.04 12.89 0.46
CA ALA A 909 58.16 12.91 1.62
C ALA A 909 58.38 14.15 2.49
N VAL A 910 57.30 14.70 3.04
CA VAL A 910 57.32 15.80 4.01
C VAL A 910 57.15 15.22 5.40
N ALA A 911 57.99 15.62 6.36
CA ALA A 911 57.85 15.18 7.75
C ALA A 911 56.58 15.80 8.38
N PRO A 912 55.83 15.06 9.22
CA PRO A 912 54.73 15.63 9.96
C PRO A 912 55.25 16.71 10.93
N PRO A 913 54.48 17.78 11.19
CA PRO A 913 54.78 18.71 12.28
C PRO A 913 54.98 17.91 13.58
N GLU A 914 56.10 18.09 14.27
CA GLU A 914 56.47 17.27 15.42
C GLU A 914 55.32 17.21 16.44
N ALA A 915 54.89 15.99 16.74
CA ALA A 915 54.02 15.71 17.88
C ALA A 915 54.92 15.70 19.12
N GLY A 916 54.76 16.69 19.99
CA GLY A 916 55.30 16.63 21.35
C GLY A 916 54.71 15.45 22.12
#